data_AF-A0A1J1J5N1-F1
#
_entry.id   AF-A0A1J1J5N1-F1
#
_cell.length_a   1.000
_cell.length_b   1.000
_cell.length_c   1.000
_cell.angle_alpha   90.00
_cell.angle_beta   90.00
_cell.angle_gamma   90.00
#
_symmetry.space_group_name_H-M   'P 1'
#
loop_
_entity.id
_entity.type
_entity.pdbx_description
1 polymer ?
#
loop_
_entity_poly.entity_id
_entity_poly.type
_entity_poly.pdbx_seq_one_letter_code
_entity_poly.pdbx_strand_id
1 'polypeptide(L)'
;MKLLLIAICLSVLAFVSHADERQNSFHQNVQNLLKSRQQHGLQYHHSASDLNEHYKYPSQAEPGAANSLPNSRDRWIGVKMSAKLYGPGKKHIRLLGENQQQNNKGNEINKESYPGSESTETISNSRKSPTCSCTKFLSIFNDARTITSMRRVNERNLQASGFIMQDDDIGYTEPGANLINSGAENRNAETITTVAGLLRDREDIDVNSILNYAKCLHCRNLTLTSHSKYRSIDGFGNNLKNPFWGTSGTPFSRFGAKAYEDGIHSIRKSVMGNDLPSPRKIVTKVLLQAQKANPPTQTPNTLINMLVLYLTHDMAFQAPIEGSYDNENIRCCSNRNKNVLAPEFSHSACLPVTVPENDPFYRKANVKCLNMVRAQQSSSPCTLQNGEILNKATSYIDHSIVYGSEDLDTRKIRTFSSGKLRIPSNKVLPTDRFGNYLQSSLRLAVAPIGAVWPSIFARNHNKLAEGLAAVNPQWDDETLFQEARRINIAIFHSGIFSGRIIETIFKKRINETYKENFDASTSLEFSTAYRIGHFYLQPEMLLIDETGTTEKVPHSETLGRLDLVENYFEATVRGLLQQPVNYLNYSEEIFNRFAKNKDGMGLDLLSIDIQRGRDHGLPTFLDARRKSGFKADFKTFDDLTEIFPQHNVELLKSVYEDVEDIDLYVGAMLETFSSLDEVLVGETLGYVIGHQYQRSVGGDVYFYTHKVNPHPFTDSQIHAIDSFTFNHLICQNTNVEFVPKNWLIVESPTNPRVACRDYTRFDFQPFAMT
;
A
#
# COMPACT_ATOMS: atom_id res chain seq x y z
N MET A 1 -43.70 -3.10 -37.43
CA MET A 1 -42.41 -3.41 -36.76
C MET A 1 -41.49 -4.31 -37.57
N LYS A 2 -41.75 -5.62 -37.79
CA LYS A 2 -40.75 -6.52 -38.44
C LYS A 2 -40.29 -6.07 -39.85
N LEU A 3 -41.18 -5.55 -40.70
CA LEU A 3 -40.81 -4.96 -42.00
C LEU A 3 -39.98 -3.66 -41.89
N LEU A 4 -40.15 -2.89 -40.80
CA LEU A 4 -39.37 -1.67 -40.55
C LEU A 4 -37.93 -2.02 -40.14
N LEU A 5 -37.75 -3.07 -39.32
CA LEU A 5 -36.42 -3.59 -38.98
C LEU A 5 -35.67 -4.13 -40.20
N ILE A 6 -36.35 -4.81 -41.13
CA ILE A 6 -35.71 -5.31 -42.36
C ILE A 6 -35.29 -4.13 -43.27
N ALA A 7 -36.12 -3.09 -43.39
CA ALA A 7 -35.76 -1.87 -44.12
C ALA A 7 -34.55 -1.13 -43.50
N ILE A 8 -34.44 -1.10 -42.16
CA ILE A 8 -33.31 -0.52 -41.44
C ILE A 8 -32.04 -1.37 -41.62
N CYS A 9 -32.12 -2.70 -41.55
CA CYS A 9 -30.96 -3.57 -41.80
C CYS A 9 -30.43 -3.45 -43.24
N LEU A 10 -31.31 -3.33 -44.24
CA LEU A 10 -30.91 -3.16 -45.64
C LEU A 10 -30.31 -1.78 -45.92
N SER A 11 -30.80 -0.71 -45.28
CA SER A 11 -30.20 0.63 -45.43
C SER A 11 -28.85 0.76 -44.70
N VAL A 12 -28.66 0.07 -43.58
CA VAL A 12 -27.35 -0.03 -42.90
C VAL A 12 -26.33 -0.80 -43.75
N LEU A 13 -26.73 -1.93 -44.38
CA LEU A 13 -25.85 -2.68 -45.28
C LEU A 13 -25.47 -1.88 -46.55
N ALA A 14 -26.38 -1.07 -47.09
CA ALA A 14 -26.06 -0.14 -48.18
C ALA A 14 -25.07 0.98 -47.76
N PHE A 15 -25.11 1.41 -46.50
CA PHE A 15 -24.20 2.44 -45.97
C PHE A 15 -22.76 1.90 -45.80
N VAL A 16 -22.61 0.62 -45.45
CA VAL A 16 -21.30 -0.03 -45.29
C VAL A 16 -20.60 -0.26 -46.64
N SER A 17 -21.34 -0.46 -47.74
CA SER A 17 -20.74 -0.65 -49.07
C SER A 17 -20.24 0.64 -49.75
N HIS A 18 -20.59 1.81 -49.24
CA HIS A 18 -20.21 3.13 -49.80
C HIS A 18 -19.16 3.90 -48.96
N ALA A 19 -18.56 3.25 -47.96
CA ALA A 19 -17.56 3.85 -47.08
C ALA A 19 -16.13 3.83 -47.67
N ASP A 20 -15.81 2.88 -48.54
CA ASP A 20 -14.44 2.63 -49.02
C ASP A 20 -13.94 3.68 -50.03
N GLU A 21 -14.82 4.23 -50.89
CA GLU A 21 -14.40 5.20 -51.91
C GLU A 21 -14.14 6.63 -51.36
N ARG A 22 -14.53 6.93 -50.11
CA ARG A 22 -14.36 8.29 -49.53
C ARG A 22 -13.04 8.53 -48.78
N GLN A 23 -12.26 7.51 -48.45
CA GLN A 23 -10.96 7.73 -47.79
C GLN A 23 -9.91 8.36 -48.73
N ASN A 24 -9.94 8.05 -50.03
CA ASN A 24 -8.96 8.60 -50.99
C ASN A 24 -9.18 10.10 -51.30
N SER A 25 -10.41 10.59 -51.26
CA SER A 25 -10.73 12.03 -51.48
C SER A 25 -10.17 12.93 -50.37
N PHE A 26 -10.19 12.47 -49.11
CA PHE A 26 -9.69 13.25 -47.98
C PHE A 26 -8.17 13.41 -48.03
N HIS A 27 -7.44 12.35 -48.38
CA HIS A 27 -5.97 12.39 -48.45
C HIS A 27 -5.46 13.31 -49.58
N GLN A 28 -6.14 13.33 -50.74
CA GLN A 28 -5.81 14.22 -51.86
C GLN A 28 -6.02 15.71 -51.49
N ASN A 29 -7.09 16.04 -50.76
CA ASN A 29 -7.40 17.41 -50.36
C ASN A 29 -6.43 17.96 -49.30
N VAL A 30 -5.98 17.13 -48.35
CA VAL A 30 -4.96 17.53 -47.36
C VAL A 30 -3.60 17.80 -48.03
N GLN A 31 -3.21 16.97 -49.02
CA GLN A 31 -1.96 17.18 -49.79
C GLN A 31 -2.00 18.48 -50.63
N ASN A 32 -3.16 18.84 -51.19
CA ASN A 32 -3.32 20.10 -51.93
C ASN A 32 -3.28 21.34 -50.99
N LEU A 33 -3.86 21.24 -49.79
CA LEU A 33 -3.79 22.29 -48.77
C LEU A 33 -2.36 22.54 -48.26
N LEU A 34 -1.53 21.49 -48.15
CA LEU A 34 -0.13 21.63 -47.75
C LEU A 34 0.75 22.26 -48.85
N LYS A 35 0.48 21.99 -50.13
CA LYS A 35 1.19 22.64 -51.26
C LYS A 35 0.88 24.13 -51.42
N SER A 36 -0.33 24.57 -51.06
CA SER A 36 -0.72 26.00 -51.07
C SER A 36 0.12 26.85 -50.10
N ARG A 37 0.59 26.27 -48.99
CA ARG A 37 1.28 27.01 -47.91
C ARG A 37 2.77 27.27 -48.13
N GLN A 38 3.36 26.81 -49.25
CA GLN A 38 4.77 27.03 -49.58
C GLN A 38 5.02 28.11 -50.67
N GLN A 39 3.99 28.77 -51.21
CA GLN A 39 4.13 29.74 -52.31
C GLN A 39 4.04 31.23 -51.94
N HIS A 40 3.79 31.58 -50.67
CA HIS A 40 3.79 32.97 -50.21
C HIS A 40 4.76 33.19 -49.04
N GLY A 41 6.03 33.39 -49.39
CA GLY A 41 7.06 33.82 -48.44
C GLY A 41 7.06 35.34 -48.24
N LEU A 42 7.26 35.77 -47.00
CA LEU A 42 7.81 37.07 -46.64
C LEU A 42 8.88 36.85 -45.58
N GLN A 43 10.12 37.24 -45.89
CA GLN A 43 11.27 37.18 -44.99
C GLN A 43 11.23 38.34 -43.99
N TYR A 44 12.01 38.26 -42.90
CA TYR A 44 13.07 39.23 -42.61
C TYR A 44 14.07 38.67 -41.57
N HIS A 45 15.34 39.05 -41.71
CA HIS A 45 16.46 38.71 -40.82
C HIS A 45 16.53 39.66 -39.61
N HIS A 46 17.08 39.22 -38.46
CA HIS A 46 18.47 39.53 -38.05
C HIS A 46 18.90 38.88 -36.72
N SER A 47 20.15 39.13 -36.34
CA SER A 47 21.03 38.32 -35.49
C SER A 47 21.07 38.72 -34.01
N ALA A 48 21.71 37.88 -33.19
CA ALA A 48 21.95 38.13 -31.77
C ALA A 48 23.20 38.99 -31.49
N SER A 49 23.08 39.93 -30.55
CA SER A 49 24.10 40.28 -29.54
C SER A 49 23.46 41.18 -28.46
N ASP A 50 24.17 41.33 -27.35
CA ASP A 50 24.03 42.40 -26.34
C ASP A 50 22.74 42.51 -25.51
N LEU A 51 22.84 42.11 -24.24
CA LEU A 51 22.77 43.04 -23.10
C LEU A 51 23.00 42.29 -21.76
N ASN A 52 24.22 42.40 -21.25
CA ASN A 52 24.50 42.29 -19.82
C ASN A 52 24.43 43.72 -19.25
N GLU A 53 23.78 43.93 -18.10
CA GLU A 53 24.45 44.47 -16.90
C GLU A 53 23.51 44.74 -15.70
N HIS A 54 24.02 44.38 -14.52
CA HIS A 54 23.83 45.05 -13.22
C HIS A 54 22.41 45.22 -12.63
N TYR A 55 22.18 44.58 -11.48
CA TYR A 55 22.08 45.30 -10.20
C TYR A 55 22.43 44.36 -9.02
N LYS A 56 23.25 44.85 -8.08
CA LYS A 56 23.64 44.13 -6.85
C LYS A 56 22.72 44.50 -5.68
N TYR A 57 22.36 43.52 -4.86
CA TYR A 57 21.87 43.77 -3.49
C TYR A 57 23.05 44.06 -2.53
N PRO A 58 22.90 44.99 -1.57
CA PRO A 58 23.61 44.98 -0.31
C PRO A 58 22.73 44.45 0.84
N SER A 59 23.37 44.05 1.94
CA SER A 59 22.79 43.30 3.05
C SER A 59 22.85 44.04 4.40
N GLN A 60 22.10 43.51 5.38
CA GLN A 60 22.18 43.72 6.84
C GLN A 60 21.63 45.03 7.45
N ALA A 61 20.62 44.88 8.34
CA ALA A 61 20.65 45.34 9.74
C ALA A 61 19.39 44.89 10.53
N GLU A 62 19.56 44.42 11.77
CA GLU A 62 18.54 44.36 12.85
C GLU A 62 18.80 45.51 13.86
N PRO A 63 18.12 45.65 15.03
CA PRO A 63 16.75 45.28 15.45
C PRO A 63 15.97 46.50 16.03
N GLY A 64 14.68 46.37 16.42
CA GLY A 64 14.06 47.42 17.28
C GLY A 64 12.54 47.41 17.55
N ALA A 65 12.12 46.80 18.66
CA ALA A 65 11.12 47.24 19.66
C ALA A 65 9.77 47.97 19.31
N ALA A 66 8.70 47.38 19.87
CA ALA A 66 7.66 48.00 20.72
C ALA A 66 6.36 48.65 20.17
N ASN A 67 5.24 48.06 20.66
CA ASN A 67 4.03 48.68 21.23
C ASN A 67 2.82 49.17 20.39
N SER A 68 1.65 48.97 21.03
CA SER A 68 0.35 49.68 20.94
C SER A 68 -0.61 49.48 19.74
N LEU A 69 -1.67 48.71 20.03
CA LEU A 69 -3.12 48.92 19.76
C LEU A 69 -3.59 50.42 19.76
N PRO A 70 -4.86 50.77 19.35
CA PRO A 70 -5.93 50.02 18.64
C PRO A 70 -6.74 50.82 17.55
N ASN A 71 -7.78 50.16 17.02
CA ASN A 71 -9.14 50.69 16.72
C ASN A 71 -9.56 51.30 15.35
N SER A 72 -10.88 51.09 15.09
CA SER A 72 -11.79 51.75 14.13
C SER A 72 -11.59 51.43 12.64
N ARG A 73 -12.53 50.73 11.96
CA ARG A 73 -13.89 51.08 11.48
C ARG A 73 -13.88 51.78 10.11
N ASP A 74 -14.42 51.11 9.11
CA ASP A 74 -15.52 51.55 8.22
C ASP A 74 -15.91 50.34 7.34
N ARG A 75 -17.14 49.80 7.40
CA ARG A 75 -18.36 50.23 6.67
C ARG A 75 -18.09 50.56 5.20
N TRP A 76 -18.77 49.87 4.26
CA TRP A 76 -19.79 50.46 3.37
C TRP A 76 -20.66 49.36 2.73
N ILE A 77 -21.98 49.52 2.88
CA ILE A 77 -23.15 49.08 2.07
C ILE A 77 -23.10 47.75 1.29
N GLY A 78 -24.13 46.93 1.53
CA GLY A 78 -24.53 45.81 0.65
C GLY A 78 -25.72 46.13 -0.25
N VAL A 79 -25.99 45.25 -1.22
CA VAL A 79 -27.19 45.27 -2.07
C VAL A 79 -28.00 44.00 -1.82
N LYS A 80 -29.27 44.15 -1.44
CA LYS A 80 -30.26 43.07 -1.46
C LYS A 80 -30.86 42.94 -2.86
N MET A 81 -30.95 41.73 -3.39
CA MET A 81 -32.02 41.36 -4.31
C MET A 81 -32.77 40.15 -3.74
N SER A 82 -34.10 40.19 -3.85
CA SER A 82 -35.01 39.21 -3.27
C SER A 82 -36.00 38.74 -4.32
N ALA A 83 -36.14 37.42 -4.46
CA ALA A 83 -37.24 36.81 -5.20
C ALA A 83 -37.88 35.71 -4.34
N LYS A 84 -39.17 35.88 -4.00
CA LYS A 84 -40.07 34.80 -3.61
C LYS A 84 -40.78 34.29 -4.87
N LEU A 85 -41.35 33.08 -4.83
CA LEU A 85 -42.74 32.74 -5.25
C LEU A 85 -42.99 31.22 -5.04
N TYR A 86 -43.87 30.88 -4.10
CA TYR A 86 -44.76 29.71 -3.93
C TYR A 86 -44.34 28.23 -4.19
N GLY A 87 -44.69 27.35 -3.22
CA GLY A 87 -45.10 25.95 -3.46
C GLY A 87 -46.62 25.83 -3.70
N PRO A 88 -47.25 24.62 -3.80
CA PRO A 88 -47.16 23.57 -2.77
C PRO A 88 -47.25 22.10 -3.30
N GLY A 89 -47.29 21.10 -2.38
CA GLY A 89 -48.02 19.84 -2.63
C GLY A 89 -47.35 18.54 -2.17
N LYS A 90 -47.75 18.02 -0.99
CA LYS A 90 -47.50 16.61 -0.60
C LYS A 90 -48.51 15.68 -1.28
N LYS A 91 -48.08 14.52 -1.77
CA LYS A 91 -48.91 13.30 -1.82
C LYS A 91 -48.08 12.05 -1.48
N HIS A 92 -48.54 11.29 -0.49
CA HIS A 92 -48.11 9.91 -0.30
C HIS A 92 -48.65 9.03 -1.42
N ILE A 93 -47.88 8.02 -1.84
CA ILE A 93 -48.44 6.80 -2.41
C ILE A 93 -48.04 5.64 -1.50
N ARG A 94 -49.04 4.82 -1.17
CA ARG A 94 -48.98 3.67 -0.26
C ARG A 94 -49.44 2.47 -1.09
N LEU A 95 -48.57 1.48 -1.25
CA LEU A 95 -48.90 0.13 -1.66
C LEU A 95 -48.27 -0.75 -0.57
N LEU A 96 -49.01 -1.15 0.49
CA LEU A 96 -50.00 -2.22 0.47
C LEU A 96 -49.47 -3.41 -0.33
N GLY A 97 -48.96 -4.40 0.40
CA GLY A 97 -48.61 -5.69 -0.17
C GLY A 97 -49.76 -6.68 -0.04
N GLU A 98 -49.65 -7.80 -0.74
CA GLU A 98 -50.46 -8.98 -0.51
C GLU A 98 -49.58 -10.23 -0.65
N ASN A 99 -49.70 -11.13 0.31
CA ASN A 99 -49.17 -12.50 0.19
C ASN A 99 -50.07 -13.29 -0.75
N GLN A 100 -49.51 -14.22 -1.52
CA GLN A 100 -50.00 -15.61 -1.48
C GLN A 100 -49.02 -16.62 -2.08
N GLN A 101 -48.90 -17.75 -1.39
CA GLN A 101 -48.36 -19.00 -1.95
C GLN A 101 -49.44 -19.66 -2.81
N GLN A 102 -49.08 -20.39 -3.87
CA GLN A 102 -49.45 -21.81 -4.00
C GLN A 102 -48.81 -22.54 -5.19
N ASN A 103 -48.62 -23.85 -4.96
CA ASN A 103 -48.08 -24.86 -5.86
C ASN A 103 -48.96 -25.12 -7.11
N ASN A 104 -48.36 -25.51 -8.24
CA ASN A 104 -48.30 -26.91 -8.70
C ASN A 104 -47.84 -27.08 -10.17
N LYS A 105 -47.21 -28.24 -10.46
CA LYS A 105 -47.20 -29.03 -11.72
C LYS A 105 -47.01 -28.24 -13.04
N GLY A 106 -46.01 -28.51 -13.87
CA GLY A 106 -45.46 -29.82 -14.23
C GLY A 106 -45.99 -30.23 -15.62
N ASN A 107 -45.14 -30.16 -16.65
CA ASN A 107 -45.31 -30.80 -17.95
C ASN A 107 -43.94 -30.93 -18.63
N GLU A 108 -43.64 -32.14 -19.11
CA GLU A 108 -42.54 -32.44 -20.03
C GLU A 108 -42.95 -32.12 -21.48
N ILE A 109 -42.11 -32.57 -22.44
CA ILE A 109 -42.31 -32.56 -23.91
C ILE A 109 -41.95 -31.17 -24.52
N ASN A 110 -41.00 -31.03 -25.45
CA ASN A 110 -40.36 -32.02 -26.33
C ASN A 110 -38.86 -31.74 -26.59
N LYS A 111 -38.12 -32.77 -27.01
CA LYS A 111 -36.78 -32.64 -27.61
C LYS A 111 -36.92 -32.29 -29.10
N GLU A 112 -36.16 -31.30 -29.57
CA GLU A 112 -35.62 -31.30 -30.94
C GLU A 112 -34.12 -31.00 -30.86
N SER A 113 -33.35 -31.54 -31.81
CA SER A 113 -31.90 -31.68 -31.71
C SER A 113 -31.18 -31.30 -33.00
N TYR A 114 -29.86 -31.07 -32.86
CA TYR A 114 -28.83 -30.82 -33.89
C TYR A 114 -28.60 -29.37 -34.34
N PRO A 115 -27.36 -29.01 -34.75
CA PRO A 115 -26.05 -29.55 -34.34
C PRO A 115 -25.12 -28.46 -33.77
N GLY A 116 -24.01 -28.88 -33.14
CA GLY A 116 -23.10 -27.96 -32.45
C GLY A 116 -21.94 -27.44 -33.30
N SER A 117 -21.30 -26.38 -32.79
CA SER A 117 -19.89 -26.06 -33.02
C SER A 117 -19.36 -25.23 -31.84
N GLU A 118 -19.06 -25.88 -30.71
CA GLU A 118 -18.24 -25.27 -29.67
C GLU A 118 -16.77 -25.23 -30.15
N SER A 119 -16.36 -24.10 -30.72
CA SER A 119 -14.95 -23.82 -30.97
C SER A 119 -14.28 -23.37 -29.68
N THR A 120 -13.80 -24.32 -28.87
CA THR A 120 -12.82 -24.03 -27.83
C THR A 120 -11.50 -23.62 -28.49
N GLU A 121 -11.26 -22.32 -28.65
CA GLU A 121 -9.97 -21.82 -29.13
C GLU A 121 -8.87 -22.10 -28.09
N THR A 122 -8.08 -23.13 -28.34
CA THR A 122 -6.83 -23.40 -27.63
C THR A 122 -5.75 -22.44 -28.12
N ILE A 123 -5.46 -21.39 -27.36
CA ILE A 123 -4.42 -20.41 -27.72
C ILE A 123 -3.03 -21.07 -27.58
N SER A 124 -2.44 -21.42 -28.71
CA SER A 124 -1.07 -21.93 -28.80
C SER A 124 -0.02 -20.85 -28.57
N ASN A 125 1.08 -21.21 -27.89
CA ASN A 125 2.25 -20.38 -27.58
C ASN A 125 2.69 -19.42 -28.71
N SER A 126 2.26 -18.16 -28.64
CA SER A 126 2.87 -17.04 -29.36
C SER A 126 3.28 -15.95 -28.38
N ARG A 127 4.39 -15.25 -28.63
CA ARG A 127 5.07 -14.34 -27.68
C ARG A 127 4.38 -12.98 -27.46
N LYS A 128 3.05 -12.99 -27.29
CA LYS A 128 2.27 -11.86 -26.77
C LYS A 128 1.27 -12.44 -25.78
N SER A 129 1.37 -12.07 -24.50
CA SER A 129 0.28 -12.35 -23.58
C SER A 129 -0.99 -11.69 -24.13
N PRO A 130 -2.16 -12.35 -24.05
CA PRO A 130 -3.41 -11.65 -24.24
C PRO A 130 -3.48 -10.61 -23.13
N THR A 131 -3.43 -9.33 -23.49
CA THR A 131 -3.52 -8.24 -22.52
C THR A 131 -4.95 -8.18 -21.98
N CYS A 132 -5.21 -8.95 -20.92
CA CYS A 132 -6.39 -8.79 -20.04
C CYS A 132 -6.26 -7.47 -19.26
N SER A 133 -6.26 -6.38 -20.01
CA SER A 133 -6.10 -5.00 -19.58
C SER A 133 -7.48 -4.35 -19.64
N CYS A 134 -8.15 -4.33 -18.50
CA CYS A 134 -9.29 -3.44 -18.34
C CYS A 134 -8.85 -1.99 -18.11
N THR A 135 -7.54 -1.71 -18.09
CA THR A 135 -6.96 -0.37 -18.25
C THR A 135 -7.54 0.35 -19.49
N LYS A 136 -7.97 -0.40 -20.52
CA LYS A 136 -8.65 0.15 -21.71
C LYS A 136 -10.11 0.61 -21.49
N PHE A 137 -10.76 0.19 -20.40
CA PHE A 137 -12.03 0.79 -19.94
C PHE A 137 -11.78 2.18 -19.35
N LEU A 138 -10.71 2.29 -18.54
CA LEU A 138 -10.30 3.54 -17.91
C LEU A 138 -9.78 4.56 -18.94
N SER A 139 -9.01 4.14 -19.96
CA SER A 139 -8.48 5.10 -20.95
C SER A 139 -9.58 5.84 -21.70
N ILE A 140 -10.64 5.15 -22.12
CA ILE A 140 -11.75 5.76 -22.91
C ILE A 140 -12.58 6.74 -22.06
N PHE A 141 -12.67 6.52 -20.74
CA PHE A 141 -13.29 7.49 -19.82
C PHE A 141 -12.37 8.68 -19.49
N ASN A 142 -11.05 8.46 -19.51
CA ASN A 142 -10.04 9.48 -19.19
C ASN A 142 -9.77 10.47 -20.34
N ASP A 143 -10.01 10.09 -21.60
CA ASP A 143 -9.86 10.98 -22.76
C ASP A 143 -10.87 12.17 -22.77
N ALA A 144 -11.86 12.17 -21.85
CA ALA A 144 -12.91 13.18 -21.75
C ALA A 144 -12.51 14.46 -20.97
N ARG A 145 -11.22 14.88 -20.99
CA ARG A 145 -10.74 16.28 -20.83
C ARG A 145 -9.20 16.34 -20.91
N THR A 146 -8.65 16.90 -21.98
CA THR A 146 -7.18 17.10 -22.10
C THR A 146 -6.85 18.39 -22.84
N ILE A 147 -6.07 19.27 -22.21
CA ILE A 147 -5.22 20.28 -22.89
C ILE A 147 -3.90 20.42 -22.11
N THR A 148 -2.81 19.92 -22.70
CA THR A 148 -1.49 20.59 -22.91
C THR A 148 -0.91 21.45 -21.75
N SER A 149 0.33 21.30 -21.24
CA SER A 149 1.52 20.45 -21.53
C SER A 149 2.64 20.80 -20.53
N MET A 150 3.69 19.98 -20.36
CA MET A 150 5.06 20.52 -20.17
C MET A 150 6.22 19.53 -20.40
N ARG A 151 7.42 20.08 -20.59
CA ARG A 151 8.68 19.36 -20.91
C ARG A 151 9.83 20.00 -20.10
N ARG A 152 10.64 19.16 -19.43
CA ARG A 152 11.83 19.50 -18.59
C ARG A 152 11.57 20.26 -17.27
N VAL A 153 11.69 19.55 -16.15
CA VAL A 153 12.56 19.95 -15.03
C VAL A 153 13.23 18.68 -14.50
N ASN A 154 14.54 18.73 -14.27
CA ASN A 154 15.32 17.72 -13.52
C ASN A 154 16.22 18.48 -12.53
N GLU A 155 16.85 17.78 -11.58
CA GLU A 155 17.96 18.28 -10.74
C GLU A 155 17.66 19.26 -9.58
N ARG A 156 16.39 19.57 -9.23
CA ARG A 156 16.06 20.26 -7.95
C ARG A 156 15.27 19.46 -6.91
N ASN A 157 14.65 18.35 -7.30
CA ASN A 157 13.74 17.59 -6.43
C ASN A 157 14.44 16.62 -5.44
N LEU A 158 15.77 16.77 -5.26
CA LEU A 158 16.51 16.16 -4.14
C LEU A 158 16.75 17.14 -2.98
N GLN A 159 16.36 18.42 -3.12
CA GLN A 159 16.42 19.43 -2.04
C GLN A 159 15.08 20.14 -1.78
N ALA A 160 14.05 19.87 -2.58
CA ALA A 160 12.69 20.35 -2.37
C ALA A 160 11.68 19.19 -2.49
N SER A 161 10.71 19.16 -1.58
CA SER A 161 9.54 18.27 -1.58
C SER A 161 9.80 16.79 -1.23
N GLY A 162 10.37 16.54 -0.04
CA GLY A 162 10.38 15.22 0.60
C GLY A 162 10.34 15.33 2.11
N PHE A 163 9.29 14.81 2.74
CA PHE A 163 9.09 14.60 4.20
C PHE A 163 9.14 15.80 5.16
N ILE A 164 9.76 16.92 4.81
CA ILE A 164 9.76 18.14 5.62
C ILE A 164 8.50 18.94 5.29
N MET A 165 7.68 19.19 6.31
CA MET A 165 6.47 20.01 6.20
C MET A 165 6.86 21.44 5.84
N GLN A 166 6.07 22.11 4.99
CA GLN A 166 6.29 23.53 4.70
C GLN A 166 6.25 24.34 6.00
N ASP A 167 7.04 25.41 6.06
CA ASP A 167 7.06 26.31 7.21
C ASP A 167 5.63 26.72 7.58
N ASP A 168 5.28 26.52 8.87
CA ASP A 168 3.97 26.63 9.51
C ASP A 168 3.06 25.39 9.60
N ASP A 169 3.18 24.36 8.76
CA ASP A 169 2.18 23.27 8.74
C ASP A 169 2.54 22.00 9.52
N ILE A 170 1.51 21.21 9.87
CA ILE A 170 1.57 19.92 10.60
C ILE A 170 0.72 18.86 9.87
N GLY A 171 1.29 18.18 8.89
CA GLY A 171 0.62 17.12 8.15
C GLY A 171 1.60 16.27 7.36
N TYR A 172 1.41 14.96 7.42
CA TYR A 172 2.05 13.99 6.54
C TYR A 172 1.06 13.61 5.45
N THR A 173 1.41 13.88 4.20
CA THR A 173 0.95 13.07 3.07
C THR A 173 1.99 11.98 2.87
N GLU A 174 1.56 10.71 2.81
CA GLU A 174 2.41 9.65 2.29
C GLU A 174 2.96 10.06 0.91
N PRO A 175 4.17 9.65 0.51
CA PRO A 175 4.70 9.96 -0.80
C PRO A 175 3.79 9.43 -1.92
N GLY A 176 2.99 10.34 -2.48
CA GLY A 176 2.54 10.22 -3.87
C GLY A 176 3.76 10.17 -4.80
N ALA A 177 3.56 9.71 -6.03
CA ALA A 177 4.66 9.39 -6.94
C ALA A 177 5.45 10.63 -7.43
N ASN A 178 6.36 11.13 -6.59
CA ASN A 178 7.26 12.23 -6.96
C ASN A 178 8.17 11.80 -8.13
N LEU A 179 8.02 12.51 -9.25
CA LEU A 179 8.77 12.45 -10.52
C LEU A 179 8.27 11.49 -11.62
N ILE A 180 7.51 12.10 -12.54
CA ILE A 180 7.67 12.02 -14.01
C ILE A 180 7.97 10.62 -14.61
N ASN A 181 6.95 10.08 -15.29
CA ASN A 181 6.96 8.97 -16.27
C ASN A 181 6.72 7.51 -15.80
N SER A 182 6.43 7.22 -14.53
CA SER A 182 5.81 5.92 -14.16
C SER A 182 4.27 5.99 -14.13
N GLY A 183 3.71 7.07 -13.61
CA GLY A 183 2.26 7.16 -13.34
C GLY A 183 1.35 7.58 -14.49
N ALA A 184 1.71 7.40 -15.78
CA ALA A 184 0.86 7.86 -16.89
C ALA A 184 -0.49 7.12 -16.99
N GLU A 185 -0.58 5.87 -16.54
CA GLU A 185 -1.80 5.05 -16.63
C GLU A 185 -2.59 4.94 -15.31
N ASN A 186 -1.98 5.32 -14.17
CA ASN A 186 -2.58 5.23 -12.83
C ASN A 186 -3.13 6.58 -12.30
N ARG A 187 -3.21 7.63 -13.15
CA ARG A 187 -3.35 9.03 -12.69
C ARG A 187 -4.77 9.57 -12.49
N ASN A 188 -5.80 8.77 -12.75
CA ASN A 188 -7.19 9.26 -12.82
C ASN A 188 -8.14 8.46 -11.90
N ALA A 189 -7.94 8.56 -10.59
CA ALA A 189 -8.87 8.01 -9.58
C ALA A 189 -9.66 9.14 -8.89
N GLU A 190 -10.35 9.97 -9.67
CA GLU A 190 -11.40 10.83 -9.12
C GLU A 190 -12.63 10.00 -8.73
N THR A 191 -13.36 10.47 -7.71
CA THR A 191 -14.51 9.79 -7.11
C THR A 191 -15.73 9.79 -8.05
N ILE A 192 -16.76 8.97 -7.73
CA ILE A 192 -18.09 8.87 -8.40
C ILE A 192 -18.00 7.92 -9.64
N THR A 193 -18.84 6.89 -9.84
CA THR A 193 -20.28 6.73 -9.60
C THR A 193 -20.64 5.25 -9.34
N THR A 194 -21.70 4.97 -8.57
CA THR A 194 -22.28 3.61 -8.56
C THR A 194 -23.01 3.29 -9.87
N VAL A 195 -23.12 2.02 -10.25
CA VAL A 195 -23.94 1.59 -11.41
C VAL A 195 -25.39 2.05 -11.30
N ALA A 196 -25.93 2.14 -10.07
CA ALA A 196 -27.27 2.68 -9.83
C ALA A 196 -27.38 4.20 -10.07
N GLY A 197 -26.28 4.96 -9.97
CA GLY A 197 -26.22 6.36 -10.41
C GLY A 197 -26.09 6.48 -11.93
N LEU A 198 -25.23 5.66 -12.54
CA LEU A 198 -25.07 5.60 -14.01
C LEU A 198 -26.37 5.23 -14.74
N LEU A 199 -27.23 4.41 -14.12
CA LEU A 199 -28.52 3.98 -14.68
C LEU A 199 -29.72 4.87 -14.30
N ARG A 200 -29.58 5.81 -13.35
CA ARG A 200 -30.69 6.72 -12.97
C ARG A 200 -30.76 7.95 -13.86
N ASP A 201 -29.63 8.43 -14.36
CA ASP A 201 -29.52 9.78 -14.93
C ASP A 201 -29.39 9.83 -16.47
N ARG A 202 -29.64 8.72 -17.20
CA ARG A 202 -29.72 8.74 -18.68
C ARG A 202 -30.83 7.86 -19.27
N GLU A 203 -31.52 8.42 -20.26
CA GLU A 203 -32.39 7.70 -21.20
C GLU A 203 -31.59 6.95 -22.29
N ASP A 204 -30.29 7.26 -22.45
CA ASP A 204 -29.38 6.62 -23.40
C ASP A 204 -28.46 5.60 -22.71
N ILE A 205 -28.64 4.32 -23.04
CA ILE A 205 -27.80 3.21 -22.55
C ILE A 205 -26.42 3.28 -23.20
N ASP A 206 -25.36 3.49 -22.40
CA ASP A 206 -23.98 3.43 -22.91
C ASP A 206 -23.53 1.98 -23.15
N VAL A 207 -23.68 1.56 -24.40
CA VAL A 207 -23.27 0.26 -24.92
C VAL A 207 -21.77 -0.01 -24.73
N ASN A 208 -20.91 1.01 -24.69
CA ASN A 208 -19.47 0.83 -24.49
C ASN A 208 -19.13 0.44 -23.04
N SER A 209 -19.80 1.05 -22.05
CA SER A 209 -19.67 0.63 -20.66
C SER A 209 -20.11 -0.82 -20.45
N ILE A 210 -21.19 -1.26 -21.11
CA ILE A 210 -21.66 -2.65 -21.07
C ILE A 210 -20.63 -3.59 -21.74
N LEU A 211 -20.09 -3.23 -22.90
CA LEU A 211 -19.05 -4.01 -23.60
C LEU A 211 -17.75 -4.13 -22.79
N ASN A 212 -17.37 -3.09 -22.05
CA ASN A 212 -16.17 -3.11 -21.21
C ASN A 212 -16.39 -3.88 -19.90
N TYR A 213 -17.59 -3.81 -19.31
CA TYR A 213 -18.01 -4.72 -18.24
C TYR A 213 -18.02 -6.19 -18.71
N ALA A 214 -18.47 -6.46 -19.93
CA ALA A 214 -18.43 -7.81 -20.53
C ALA A 214 -17.00 -8.33 -20.77
N LYS A 215 -16.08 -7.48 -21.26
CA LYS A 215 -14.64 -7.83 -21.37
C LYS A 215 -14.02 -8.11 -20.01
N CYS A 216 -14.46 -7.42 -18.97
CA CYS A 216 -14.02 -7.70 -17.62
C CYS A 216 -14.56 -9.05 -17.09
N LEU A 217 -15.86 -9.33 -17.27
CA LEU A 217 -16.44 -10.63 -16.95
C LEU A 217 -15.71 -11.76 -17.69
N HIS A 218 -15.18 -11.50 -18.90
CA HIS A 218 -14.30 -12.42 -19.61
C HIS A 218 -12.94 -12.63 -18.90
N CYS A 219 -12.26 -11.58 -18.41
CA CYS A 219 -11.06 -11.74 -17.59
C CYS A 219 -11.30 -12.48 -16.27
N ARG A 220 -12.53 -12.45 -15.71
CA ARG A 220 -12.92 -13.25 -14.53
C ARG A 220 -13.00 -14.75 -14.82
N ASN A 221 -13.17 -15.15 -16.09
CA ASN A 221 -13.15 -16.53 -16.55
C ASN A 221 -11.80 -16.94 -17.16
N LEU A 222 -10.77 -16.09 -17.07
CA LEU A 222 -9.44 -16.43 -17.54
C LEU A 222 -8.85 -17.51 -16.62
N THR A 223 -8.84 -18.75 -17.09
CA THR A 223 -8.11 -19.85 -16.46
C THR A 223 -6.83 -20.12 -17.23
N LEU A 224 -5.72 -20.30 -16.51
CA LEU A 224 -4.44 -20.68 -17.11
C LEU A 224 -4.33 -22.21 -17.13
N THR A 225 -3.74 -22.76 -18.19
CA THR A 225 -3.56 -24.21 -18.35
C THR A 225 -2.25 -24.73 -17.74
N SER A 226 -1.30 -23.84 -17.43
CA SER A 226 0.03 -24.18 -16.88
C SER A 226 0.68 -22.98 -16.21
N HIS A 227 1.53 -23.21 -15.22
CA HIS A 227 2.38 -22.19 -14.62
C HIS A 227 3.65 -21.92 -15.43
N SER A 228 4.20 -20.71 -15.31
CA SER A 228 5.53 -20.34 -15.80
C SER A 228 6.64 -20.97 -14.95
N LYS A 229 7.86 -21.16 -15.49
CA LYS A 229 9.01 -21.67 -14.69
C LYS A 229 9.29 -20.82 -13.44
N TYR A 230 9.14 -19.50 -13.57
CA TYR A 230 9.36 -18.53 -12.50
C TYR A 230 8.08 -17.73 -12.22
N ARG A 231 7.92 -17.29 -10.97
CA ARG A 231 6.91 -16.30 -10.59
C ARG A 231 7.13 -15.01 -11.40
N SER A 232 6.06 -14.42 -11.91
CA SER A 232 6.08 -13.06 -12.45
C SER A 232 6.53 -12.03 -11.40
N ILE A 233 6.72 -10.77 -11.81
CA ILE A 233 7.01 -9.67 -10.89
C ILE A 233 5.75 -9.16 -10.19
N ASP A 234 4.61 -9.18 -10.87
CA ASP A 234 3.31 -8.71 -10.38
C ASP A 234 2.55 -9.76 -9.54
N GLY A 235 2.99 -11.02 -9.51
CA GLY A 235 2.31 -12.14 -8.84
C GLY A 235 1.22 -12.83 -9.68
N PHE A 236 0.94 -12.36 -10.89
CA PHE A 236 -0.05 -12.95 -11.80
C PHE A 236 0.22 -14.42 -12.13
N GLY A 237 -0.84 -15.23 -12.22
CA GLY A 237 -0.78 -16.61 -12.66
C GLY A 237 -0.17 -17.60 -11.65
N ASN A 238 -0.02 -17.18 -10.39
CA ASN A 238 0.30 -18.07 -9.27
C ASN A 238 -0.80 -19.13 -9.06
N ASN A 239 -2.07 -18.74 -9.21
CA ASN A 239 -3.21 -19.64 -9.14
C ASN A 239 -3.81 -19.82 -10.55
N LEU A 240 -3.93 -21.06 -11.05
CA LEU A 240 -4.42 -21.31 -12.41
C LEU A 240 -5.91 -20.97 -12.58
N LYS A 241 -6.71 -21.21 -11.55
CA LYS A 241 -8.16 -20.97 -11.56
C LYS A 241 -8.53 -19.52 -11.31
N ASN A 242 -7.69 -18.79 -10.58
CA ASN A 242 -7.90 -17.38 -10.25
C ASN A 242 -6.59 -16.58 -10.45
N PRO A 243 -6.15 -16.33 -11.70
CA PRO A 243 -4.82 -15.78 -11.98
C PRO A 243 -4.50 -14.41 -11.37
N PHE A 244 -5.52 -13.66 -10.94
CA PHE A 244 -5.38 -12.35 -10.30
C PHE A 244 -5.28 -12.40 -8.77
N TRP A 245 -5.47 -13.55 -8.12
CA TRP A 245 -5.29 -13.65 -6.67
C TRP A 245 -3.84 -13.28 -6.32
N GLY A 246 -3.69 -12.43 -5.28
CA GLY A 246 -2.41 -11.92 -4.80
C GLY A 246 -1.62 -11.04 -5.77
N THR A 247 -2.17 -10.68 -6.94
CA THR A 247 -1.49 -9.84 -7.94
C THR A 247 -1.45 -8.37 -7.49
N SER A 248 -0.39 -7.64 -7.82
CA SER A 248 -0.32 -6.18 -7.59
C SER A 248 -1.41 -5.43 -8.36
N GLY A 249 -1.88 -4.31 -7.81
CA GLY A 249 -2.98 -3.52 -8.41
C GLY A 249 -4.38 -4.15 -8.25
N THR A 250 -4.52 -5.21 -7.45
CA THR A 250 -5.81 -5.83 -7.11
C THR A 250 -6.30 -5.36 -5.73
N PRO A 251 -7.60 -5.51 -5.38
CA PRO A 251 -8.05 -5.16 -4.04
C PRO A 251 -7.46 -6.12 -3.00
N PHE A 252 -7.24 -5.61 -1.79
CA PHE A 252 -7.05 -6.47 -0.62
C PHE A 252 -8.25 -7.42 -0.45
N SER A 253 -7.99 -8.63 0.05
CA SER A 253 -9.06 -9.49 0.56
C SER A 253 -9.59 -8.98 1.91
N ARG A 254 -10.64 -9.60 2.43
CA ARG A 254 -11.18 -9.32 3.77
C ARG A 254 -11.50 -10.63 4.46
N PHE A 255 -11.23 -10.72 5.76
CA PHE A 255 -11.85 -11.75 6.60
C PHE A 255 -13.08 -11.19 7.34
N GLY A 256 -13.07 -9.89 7.64
CA GLY A 256 -14.16 -9.11 8.21
C GLY A 256 -15.28 -8.81 7.21
N ALA A 257 -16.40 -8.30 7.72
CA ALA A 257 -17.36 -7.59 6.89
C ALA A 257 -16.95 -6.11 6.83
N LYS A 258 -17.38 -5.37 5.80
CA LYS A 258 -17.15 -3.92 5.72
C LYS A 258 -17.96 -3.21 6.79
N ALA A 259 -17.32 -2.50 7.71
CA ALA A 259 -17.98 -1.64 8.68
C ALA A 259 -17.96 -0.18 8.20
N TYR A 260 -18.85 0.13 7.26
CA TYR A 260 -19.15 1.49 6.78
C TYR A 260 -20.62 1.80 7.03
N GLU A 261 -20.94 3.05 7.38
CA GLU A 261 -22.32 3.52 7.59
C GLU A 261 -23.18 3.40 6.32
N ASP A 262 -22.60 3.76 5.18
CA ASP A 262 -23.25 3.71 3.85
C ASP A 262 -22.96 2.40 3.10
N GLY A 263 -22.27 1.45 3.74
CA GLY A 263 -21.75 0.23 3.10
C GLY A 263 -20.65 0.46 2.05
N ILE A 264 -20.15 1.69 1.88
CA ILE A 264 -19.23 2.10 0.80
C ILE A 264 -17.93 2.70 1.34
N HIS A 265 -17.99 3.76 2.13
CA HIS A 265 -16.81 4.51 2.57
C HIS A 265 -17.05 5.45 3.76
N SER A 266 -18.31 5.75 4.09
CA SER A 266 -18.64 6.60 5.22
C SER A 266 -18.29 5.90 6.53
N ILE A 267 -17.61 6.63 7.42
CA ILE A 267 -17.18 6.10 8.73
C ILE A 267 -18.41 5.58 9.47
N ARG A 268 -18.36 4.33 9.94
CA ARG A 268 -19.44 3.73 10.74
C ARG A 268 -19.76 4.61 11.95
N LYS A 269 -21.03 4.64 12.34
CA LYS A 269 -21.45 5.24 13.60
C LYS A 269 -21.27 4.28 14.78
N SER A 270 -21.47 4.80 15.99
CA SER A 270 -21.75 3.98 17.15
C SER A 270 -23.03 3.16 16.94
N VAL A 271 -23.15 2.00 17.58
CA VAL A 271 -24.43 1.25 17.65
C VAL A 271 -25.59 2.08 18.22
N MET A 272 -25.29 3.17 18.96
CA MET A 272 -26.26 4.15 19.47
C MET A 272 -26.66 5.23 18.44
N GLY A 273 -26.06 5.25 17.24
CA GLY A 273 -26.32 6.20 16.15
C GLY A 273 -25.52 7.51 16.21
N ASN A 274 -24.70 7.71 17.25
CA ASN A 274 -23.80 8.84 17.41
C ASN A 274 -22.50 8.66 16.61
N ASP A 275 -21.77 9.75 16.39
CA ASP A 275 -20.47 9.69 15.72
C ASP A 275 -19.41 9.08 16.67
N LEU A 276 -18.52 8.24 16.14
CA LEU A 276 -17.48 7.61 16.95
C LEU A 276 -16.52 8.63 17.58
N PRO A 277 -15.92 8.32 18.75
CA PRO A 277 -14.95 9.19 19.39
C PRO A 277 -13.77 9.51 18.46
N SER A 278 -13.25 10.74 18.53
CA SER A 278 -12.03 11.12 17.81
C SER A 278 -10.90 10.13 18.11
N PRO A 279 -10.17 9.64 17.09
CA PRO A 279 -8.94 8.85 17.25
C PRO A 279 -7.98 9.47 18.27
N ARG A 280 -7.83 10.80 18.25
CA ARG A 280 -6.92 11.51 19.16
C ARG A 280 -7.42 11.52 20.61
N LYS A 281 -8.74 11.56 20.82
CA LYS A 281 -9.33 11.34 22.16
C LYS A 281 -9.03 9.91 22.64
N ILE A 282 -9.14 8.90 21.77
CA ILE A 282 -8.84 7.50 22.11
C ILE A 282 -7.35 7.31 22.46
N VAL A 283 -6.43 7.86 21.67
CA VAL A 283 -4.99 7.78 21.96
C VAL A 283 -4.67 8.42 23.33
N THR A 284 -5.12 9.65 23.56
CA THR A 284 -4.78 10.41 24.77
C THR A 284 -5.49 9.93 26.04
N LYS A 285 -6.68 9.36 25.94
CA LYS A 285 -7.46 8.87 27.09
C LYS A 285 -7.36 7.37 27.33
N VAL A 286 -7.09 6.57 26.29
CA VAL A 286 -7.01 5.10 26.41
C VAL A 286 -5.59 4.63 26.19
N LEU A 287 -5.07 4.67 24.96
CA LEU A 287 -3.82 3.96 24.62
C LEU A 287 -2.61 4.46 25.42
N LEU A 288 -2.47 5.78 25.63
CA LEU A 288 -1.36 6.34 26.42
C LEU A 288 -1.53 6.20 27.93
N GLN A 289 -2.71 5.79 28.42
CA GLN A 289 -3.01 5.60 29.84
C GLN A 289 -3.15 4.13 30.23
N ALA A 290 -3.24 3.23 29.25
CA ALA A 290 -3.50 1.81 29.46
C ALA A 290 -2.35 1.10 30.18
N GLN A 291 -2.71 0.17 31.06
CA GLN A 291 -1.82 -0.85 31.57
C GLN A 291 -1.43 -1.77 30.41
N LYS A 292 -0.12 -1.94 30.21
CA LYS A 292 0.45 -2.79 29.16
C LYS A 292 0.84 -4.16 29.69
N ALA A 293 1.03 -5.11 28.78
CA ALA A 293 1.57 -6.43 29.10
C ALA A 293 2.99 -6.33 29.69
N ASN A 294 3.37 -7.32 30.50
CA ASN A 294 4.72 -7.44 31.02
C ASN A 294 5.71 -7.72 29.88
N PRO A 295 6.95 -7.20 29.94
CA PRO A 295 7.99 -7.57 28.98
C PRO A 295 8.33 -9.07 29.09
N PRO A 296 8.69 -9.73 27.98
CA PRO A 296 9.12 -11.12 27.96
C PRO A 296 10.44 -11.33 28.73
N THR A 297 10.68 -12.55 29.22
CA THR A 297 11.94 -12.90 29.91
C THR A 297 13.16 -12.89 28.98
N GLN A 298 12.95 -13.10 27.68
CA GLN A 298 13.95 -12.89 26.63
C GLN A 298 13.52 -11.72 25.75
N THR A 299 14.26 -10.62 25.77
CA THR A 299 13.90 -9.40 25.05
C THR A 299 14.29 -9.46 23.57
N PRO A 300 13.34 -9.42 22.61
CA PRO A 300 13.65 -9.30 21.20
C PRO A 300 14.31 -7.96 20.87
N ASN A 301 15.16 -7.94 19.84
CA ASN A 301 15.85 -6.73 19.41
C ASN A 301 15.11 -5.96 18.30
N THR A 302 15.46 -4.70 18.05
CA THR A 302 14.77 -3.85 17.06
C THR A 302 14.86 -4.44 15.64
N LEU A 303 15.86 -5.27 15.32
CA LEU A 303 15.99 -5.92 14.01
C LEU A 303 14.79 -6.83 13.67
N ILE A 304 14.17 -7.49 14.66
CA ILE A 304 12.95 -8.27 14.41
C ILE A 304 11.74 -7.38 14.09
N ASN A 305 11.64 -6.20 14.72
CA ASN A 305 10.59 -5.23 14.38
C ASN A 305 10.78 -4.70 12.95
N MET A 306 12.03 -4.57 12.50
CA MET A 306 12.33 -4.22 11.10
C MET A 306 12.01 -5.35 10.11
N LEU A 307 12.10 -6.62 10.53
CA LEU A 307 11.65 -7.76 9.72
C LEU A 307 10.12 -7.74 9.55
N VAL A 308 9.39 -7.42 10.63
CA VAL A 308 7.93 -7.24 10.64
C VAL A 308 7.52 -6.11 9.68
N LEU A 309 8.17 -4.95 9.76
CA LEU A 309 7.97 -3.84 8.83
C LEU A 309 8.25 -4.24 7.37
N TYR A 310 9.35 -4.96 7.13
CA TYR A 310 9.71 -5.44 5.79
C TYR A 310 8.64 -6.36 5.21
N LEU A 311 8.25 -7.41 5.93
CA LEU A 311 7.19 -8.34 5.50
C LEU A 311 5.88 -7.64 5.16
N THR A 312 5.52 -6.62 5.94
CA THR A 312 4.33 -5.80 5.67
C THR A 312 4.43 -5.09 4.33
N HIS A 313 5.55 -4.40 4.09
CA HIS A 313 5.75 -3.63 2.87
C HIS A 313 5.92 -4.54 1.64
N ASP A 314 6.34 -5.79 1.83
CA ASP A 314 6.43 -6.80 0.78
C ASP A 314 5.04 -7.26 0.30
N MET A 315 4.11 -7.47 1.25
CA MET A 315 2.77 -8.01 1.02
C MET A 315 1.65 -6.97 0.87
N ALA A 316 1.89 -5.71 1.25
CA ALA A 316 0.88 -4.66 1.33
C ALA A 316 1.45 -3.27 0.95
N PHE A 317 0.71 -2.56 0.09
CA PHE A 317 0.88 -1.13 -0.11
C PHE A 317 -0.48 -0.45 -0.34
N GLN A 318 -0.84 0.43 0.59
CA GLN A 318 -1.97 1.35 0.48
C GLN A 318 -1.39 2.71 0.10
N ALA A 319 -1.79 3.27 -1.04
CA ALA A 319 -1.44 4.65 -1.39
C ALA A 319 -2.58 5.61 -1.01
N PRO A 320 -2.31 6.88 -0.67
CA PRO A 320 -3.35 7.90 -0.52
C PRO A 320 -3.90 8.30 -1.90
N ILE A 321 -5.13 8.82 -1.95
CA ILE A 321 -5.60 9.54 -3.14
C ILE A 321 -4.70 10.76 -3.36
N GLU A 322 -4.28 10.98 -4.61
CA GLU A 322 -3.44 12.10 -5.05
C GLU A 322 -4.34 13.20 -5.68
N GLY A 323 -3.88 14.46 -5.72
CA GLY A 323 -4.63 15.58 -6.31
C GLY A 323 -4.55 15.63 -7.83
N SER A 324 -5.55 16.22 -8.48
CA SER A 324 -5.73 16.21 -9.95
C SER A 324 -4.76 17.11 -10.75
N TYR A 325 -3.87 17.86 -10.09
CA TYR A 325 -2.94 18.82 -10.71
C TYR A 325 -1.50 18.66 -10.21
N ASP A 326 -0.53 18.95 -11.08
CA ASP A 326 0.91 18.77 -10.83
C ASP A 326 1.37 19.33 -9.46
N ASN A 327 1.71 18.42 -8.55
CA ASN A 327 2.31 18.66 -7.23
C ASN A 327 1.42 19.29 -6.13
N GLU A 328 0.08 19.34 -6.26
CA GLU A 328 -0.78 19.77 -5.14
C GLU A 328 -1.20 18.62 -4.22
N ASN A 329 -0.65 18.63 -3.00
CA ASN A 329 -1.05 17.72 -1.92
C ASN A 329 -2.46 18.03 -1.43
N ILE A 330 -3.34 17.02 -1.37
CA ILE A 330 -4.70 17.19 -0.84
C ILE A 330 -4.65 17.65 0.63
N ARG A 331 -5.29 18.78 0.88
CA ARG A 331 -5.35 19.46 2.17
C ARG A 331 -6.74 19.39 2.76
N CYS A 332 -6.82 19.00 4.03
CA CYS A 332 -8.07 18.75 4.78
C CYS A 332 -8.18 19.58 6.06
N CYS A 333 -7.07 20.18 6.48
CA CYS A 333 -6.99 21.11 7.60
C CYS A 333 -6.63 22.51 7.11
N SER A 334 -7.06 23.55 7.82
CA SER A 334 -6.64 24.94 7.54
C SER A 334 -5.13 25.14 7.72
N ASN A 335 -4.61 26.32 7.36
CA ASN A 335 -3.24 26.73 7.66
C ASN A 335 -2.92 26.52 9.16
N ARG A 336 -1.72 25.99 9.46
CA ARG A 336 -1.26 25.61 10.81
C ARG A 336 -2.15 24.55 11.51
N ASN A 337 -3.02 23.88 10.74
CA ASN A 337 -4.06 22.93 11.17
C ASN A 337 -4.92 23.40 12.35
N LYS A 338 -5.20 24.71 12.39
CA LYS A 338 -6.04 25.34 13.41
C LYS A 338 -7.48 24.84 13.41
N ASN A 339 -8.01 24.38 12.27
CA ASN A 339 -9.35 23.81 12.12
C ASN A 339 -9.36 22.75 10.99
N VAL A 340 -10.41 21.92 10.98
CA VAL A 340 -10.84 21.16 9.79
C VAL A 340 -11.35 22.15 8.73
N LEU A 341 -11.10 21.89 7.45
CA LEU A 341 -11.71 22.68 6.36
C LEU A 341 -13.22 22.42 6.28
N ALA A 342 -14.00 23.47 6.02
CA ALA A 342 -15.43 23.29 5.77
C ALA A 342 -15.67 22.50 4.46
N PRO A 343 -16.79 21.75 4.33
CA PRO A 343 -17.02 20.83 3.22
C PRO A 343 -16.84 21.43 1.83
N GLU A 344 -17.15 22.73 1.68
CA GLU A 344 -17.06 23.49 0.43
C GLU A 344 -15.62 23.75 -0.03
N PHE A 345 -14.65 23.63 0.88
CA PHE A 345 -13.21 23.81 0.65
C PHE A 345 -12.41 22.51 0.83
N SER A 346 -13.05 21.42 1.25
CA SER A 346 -12.40 20.13 1.44
C SER A 346 -12.52 19.25 0.19
N HIS A 347 -11.44 18.58 -0.20
CA HIS A 347 -11.51 17.55 -1.24
C HIS A 347 -12.36 16.34 -0.77
N SER A 348 -13.04 15.63 -1.68
CA SER A 348 -13.89 14.46 -1.34
C SER A 348 -13.11 13.35 -0.62
N ALA A 349 -11.81 13.24 -0.90
CA ALA A 349 -10.89 12.29 -0.25
C ALA A 349 -10.42 12.73 1.15
N CYS A 350 -10.94 13.81 1.72
CA CYS A 350 -10.52 14.25 3.05
C CYS A 350 -11.11 13.39 4.17
N LEU A 351 -10.24 13.00 5.11
CA LEU A 351 -10.62 12.26 6.31
C LEU A 351 -9.77 12.70 7.53
N PRO A 352 -9.77 13.99 7.89
CA PRO A 352 -8.89 14.51 8.94
C PRO A 352 -9.24 13.95 10.33
N VAL A 353 -8.25 13.90 11.21
CA VAL A 353 -8.47 13.59 12.64
C VAL A 353 -8.72 14.90 13.38
N THR A 354 -9.86 15.02 14.07
CA THR A 354 -10.17 16.15 14.94
C THR A 354 -9.39 16.04 16.26
N VAL A 355 -8.78 17.14 16.71
CA VAL A 355 -8.00 17.18 17.95
C VAL A 355 -8.81 17.93 19.03
N PRO A 356 -9.01 17.34 20.23
CA PRO A 356 -9.73 17.99 21.33
C PRO A 356 -9.05 19.27 21.82
N GLU A 357 -9.82 20.29 22.23
CA GLU A 357 -9.27 21.57 22.70
C GLU A 357 -8.41 21.44 23.97
N ASN A 358 -8.65 20.40 24.77
CA ASN A 358 -7.90 20.09 25.98
C ASN A 358 -6.72 19.11 25.75
N ASP A 359 -6.32 18.88 24.50
CA ASP A 359 -5.20 17.98 24.17
C ASP A 359 -3.89 18.40 24.87
N PRO A 360 -3.19 17.49 25.58
CA PRO A 360 -2.01 17.86 26.38
C PRO A 360 -0.83 18.40 25.54
N PHE A 361 -0.72 17.97 24.28
CA PHE A 361 0.36 18.33 23.36
C PHE A 361 -0.08 19.44 22.40
N TYR A 362 -1.13 19.17 21.61
CA TYR A 362 -1.56 20.01 20.50
C TYR A 362 -2.16 21.36 20.90
N ARG A 363 -2.70 21.50 22.12
CA ARG A 363 -3.21 22.79 22.62
C ARG A 363 -2.14 23.89 22.63
N LYS A 364 -0.86 23.52 22.81
CA LYS A 364 0.27 24.48 22.92
C LYS A 364 0.43 25.32 21.65
N ALA A 365 0.14 24.73 20.48
CA ALA A 365 0.19 25.39 19.18
C ALA A 365 -1.22 25.69 18.60
N ASN A 366 -2.28 25.51 19.38
CA ASN A 366 -3.69 25.64 18.96
C ASN A 366 -4.04 24.81 17.70
N VAL A 367 -3.58 23.55 17.70
CA VAL A 367 -3.84 22.58 16.62
C VAL A 367 -5.13 21.83 16.92
N LYS A 368 -6.11 21.89 16.01
CA LYS A 368 -7.42 21.22 16.16
C LYS A 368 -7.70 20.15 15.09
N CYS A 369 -6.77 19.93 14.18
CA CYS A 369 -6.89 19.03 13.05
C CYS A 369 -5.54 18.36 12.78
N LEU A 370 -5.55 17.09 12.38
CA LEU A 370 -4.40 16.41 11.79
C LEU A 370 -4.76 16.01 10.36
N ASN A 371 -3.92 16.38 9.39
CA ASN A 371 -4.22 16.18 7.98
C ASN A 371 -4.14 14.69 7.62
N MET A 372 -5.21 14.15 7.03
CA MET A 372 -5.25 12.78 6.53
C MET A 372 -6.17 12.70 5.30
N VAL A 373 -5.72 11.93 4.32
CA VAL A 373 -6.39 11.67 3.05
C VAL A 373 -6.73 10.19 2.95
N ARG A 374 -7.89 9.86 2.39
CA ARG A 374 -8.36 8.49 2.16
C ARG A 374 -7.40 7.67 1.29
N ALA A 375 -7.37 6.36 1.51
CA ALA A 375 -6.62 5.43 0.68
C ALA A 375 -7.26 5.29 -0.71
N GLN A 376 -6.44 4.96 -1.72
CA GLN A 376 -6.92 4.70 -3.09
C GLN A 376 -7.84 3.48 -3.07
N GLN A 377 -9.07 3.69 -3.51
CA GLN A 377 -10.00 2.59 -3.72
C GLN A 377 -9.58 1.79 -4.96
N SER A 378 -9.77 0.48 -4.91
CA SER A 378 -9.51 -0.37 -6.07
C SER A 378 -10.59 -0.14 -7.11
N SER A 379 -10.22 0.47 -8.23
CA SER A 379 -10.99 0.46 -9.47
C SER A 379 -10.85 -0.88 -10.22
N SER A 380 -10.44 -1.96 -9.52
CA SER A 380 -10.19 -3.26 -10.12
C SER A 380 -11.41 -3.69 -10.92
N PRO A 381 -11.22 -3.96 -12.21
CA PRO A 381 -12.33 -4.14 -13.13
C PRO A 381 -13.21 -5.32 -12.70
N CYS A 382 -12.57 -6.39 -12.19
CA CYS A 382 -13.17 -7.69 -11.87
C CYS A 382 -14.13 -7.64 -10.68
N THR A 383 -14.12 -6.55 -9.91
CA THR A 383 -15.02 -6.33 -8.78
C THR A 383 -15.38 -4.86 -8.68
N LEU A 384 -16.53 -4.50 -9.27
CA LEU A 384 -17.27 -3.25 -9.00
C LEU A 384 -17.86 -3.26 -7.57
N GLN A 385 -17.03 -3.51 -6.57
CA GLN A 385 -17.38 -3.43 -5.16
C GLN A 385 -16.88 -2.10 -4.62
N ASN A 386 -17.82 -1.18 -4.40
CA ASN A 386 -17.52 0.10 -3.76
C ASN A 386 -16.80 -0.14 -2.41
N GLY A 387 -15.82 0.69 -2.08
CA GLY A 387 -15.14 0.63 -0.77
C GLY A 387 -14.05 -0.43 -0.62
N GLU A 388 -13.64 -1.13 -1.68
CA GLU A 388 -12.41 -1.91 -1.62
C GLU A 388 -11.18 -1.03 -1.77
N ILE A 389 -10.11 -1.38 -1.04
CA ILE A 389 -8.85 -0.65 -1.03
C ILE A 389 -7.87 -1.35 -1.97
N LEU A 390 -7.14 -0.56 -2.75
CA LEU A 390 -6.14 -1.05 -3.69
C LEU A 390 -4.87 -1.53 -2.96
N ASN A 391 -4.42 -2.75 -3.22
CA ASN A 391 -3.07 -3.19 -2.87
C ASN A 391 -2.12 -2.97 -4.05
N LYS A 392 -1.14 -2.08 -3.91
CA LYS A 392 -0.10 -1.83 -4.92
C LYS A 392 1.11 -2.77 -4.80
N ALA A 393 1.22 -3.55 -3.73
CA ALA A 393 2.21 -4.62 -3.60
C ALA A 393 1.65 -5.94 -4.12
N THR A 394 2.53 -6.92 -4.38
CA THR A 394 2.12 -8.33 -4.45
C THR A 394 1.57 -8.77 -3.08
N SER A 395 0.77 -9.84 -3.01
CA SER A 395 0.37 -10.44 -1.72
C SER A 395 1.25 -11.62 -1.30
N TYR A 396 2.31 -11.87 -2.06
CA TYR A 396 3.25 -12.94 -1.86
C TYR A 396 4.46 -12.43 -1.07
N ILE A 397 5.13 -13.35 -0.39
CA ILE A 397 6.39 -13.06 0.29
C ILE A 397 7.48 -13.28 -0.78
N ASP A 398 7.73 -12.28 -1.62
CA ASP A 398 8.51 -12.43 -2.86
C ASP A 398 9.52 -11.29 -3.14
N HIS A 399 9.84 -10.50 -2.11
CA HIS A 399 10.79 -9.39 -2.16
C HIS A 399 10.38 -8.29 -3.16
N SER A 400 9.08 -8.03 -3.30
CA SER A 400 8.52 -6.97 -4.14
C SER A 400 9.04 -5.56 -3.79
N ILE A 401 9.48 -5.33 -2.55
CA ILE A 401 10.15 -4.07 -2.16
C ILE A 401 11.54 -3.90 -2.80
N VAL A 402 12.22 -5.02 -3.11
CA VAL A 402 13.58 -5.07 -3.69
C VAL A 402 13.50 -5.19 -5.21
N TYR A 403 12.63 -6.06 -5.73
CA TYR A 403 12.51 -6.35 -7.15
C TYR A 403 11.50 -5.45 -7.89
N GLY A 404 10.61 -4.76 -7.18
CA GLY A 404 9.43 -4.08 -7.75
C GLY A 404 8.21 -4.99 -7.80
N SER A 405 7.04 -4.39 -8.06
CA SER A 405 5.75 -5.09 -8.22
C SER A 405 5.20 -5.01 -9.66
N GLU A 406 6.02 -4.51 -10.59
CA GLU A 406 5.75 -4.42 -12.03
C GLU A 406 7.05 -4.68 -12.81
N ASP A 407 6.96 -5.36 -13.96
CA ASP A 407 8.11 -5.64 -14.85
C ASP A 407 8.93 -4.38 -15.20
N LEU A 408 8.27 -3.23 -15.36
CA LEU A 408 8.91 -1.96 -15.68
C LEU A 408 9.81 -1.46 -14.55
N ASP A 409 9.47 -1.76 -13.29
CA ASP A 409 10.29 -1.41 -12.13
C ASP A 409 11.52 -2.33 -12.02
N THR A 410 11.35 -3.64 -12.15
CA THR A 410 12.47 -4.59 -12.13
C THR A 410 13.51 -4.27 -13.22
N ARG A 411 13.04 -3.86 -14.41
CA ARG A 411 13.91 -3.44 -15.52
C ARG A 411 14.74 -2.19 -15.19
N LYS A 412 14.24 -1.26 -14.37
CA LYS A 412 14.99 -0.05 -13.98
C LYS A 412 16.23 -0.43 -13.17
N ILE A 413 16.09 -1.34 -12.21
CA ILE A 413 17.15 -1.70 -11.24
C ILE A 413 18.12 -2.78 -11.71
N ARG A 414 17.80 -3.59 -12.72
CA ARG A 414 18.73 -4.57 -13.27
C ARG A 414 19.92 -3.93 -13.97
N THR A 415 21.08 -4.55 -13.86
CA THR A 415 22.27 -4.22 -14.67
C THR A 415 22.14 -4.70 -16.12
N PHE A 416 21.35 -5.76 -16.35
CA PHE A 416 21.38 -6.58 -17.56
C PHE A 416 22.78 -7.13 -17.89
N SER A 417 23.56 -7.40 -16.83
CA SER A 417 24.84 -8.09 -16.90
C SER A 417 25.03 -8.98 -15.67
N SER A 418 25.34 -10.25 -15.91
CA SER A 418 25.58 -11.29 -14.90
C SER A 418 24.44 -11.50 -13.89
N GLY A 419 23.19 -11.21 -14.27
CA GLY A 419 21.99 -11.40 -13.45
C GLY A 419 21.82 -10.39 -12.30
N LYS A 420 22.61 -9.31 -12.26
CA LYS A 420 22.75 -8.44 -11.07
C LYS A 420 21.73 -7.31 -10.98
N LEU A 421 21.52 -6.85 -9.75
CA LEU A 421 20.91 -5.58 -9.40
C LEU A 421 21.98 -4.47 -9.34
N ARG A 422 21.62 -3.27 -9.78
CA ARG A 422 22.45 -2.06 -9.69
C ARG A 422 22.35 -1.49 -8.28
N ILE A 423 23.41 -1.66 -7.51
CA ILE A 423 23.56 -1.11 -6.17
C ILE A 423 24.88 -0.33 -6.16
N PRO A 424 24.86 1.00 -6.32
CA PRO A 424 26.05 1.84 -6.17
C PRO A 424 26.70 1.67 -4.80
N SER A 425 28.02 1.87 -4.68
CA SER A 425 28.78 1.61 -3.44
C SER A 425 28.32 2.45 -2.23
N ASN A 426 27.73 3.62 -2.48
CA ASN A 426 27.16 4.51 -1.47
C ASN A 426 25.64 4.37 -1.33
N LYS A 427 25.03 3.32 -1.88
CA LYS A 427 23.58 3.10 -1.84
C LYS A 427 23.26 1.76 -1.20
N VAL A 428 22.19 1.76 -0.42
CA VAL A 428 21.78 0.59 0.37
C VAL A 428 20.74 -0.25 -0.38
N LEU A 429 19.85 0.40 -1.15
CA LEU A 429 18.85 -0.24 -1.98
C LEU A 429 19.24 -0.21 -3.48
N PRO A 430 18.64 -1.06 -4.33
CA PRO A 430 18.83 -0.99 -5.78
C PRO A 430 18.34 0.34 -6.38
N THR A 431 19.05 0.84 -7.39
CA THR A 431 18.71 2.10 -8.08
C THR A 431 18.56 1.93 -9.59
N ASP A 432 17.79 2.84 -10.20
CA ASP A 432 17.79 3.03 -11.64
C ASP A 432 19.16 3.53 -12.15
N ARG A 433 19.27 3.70 -13.47
CA ARG A 433 20.49 4.17 -14.14
C ARG A 433 20.88 5.63 -13.83
N PHE A 434 20.03 6.38 -13.13
CA PHE A 434 20.25 7.77 -12.71
C PHE A 434 20.50 7.88 -11.20
N GLY A 435 20.44 6.77 -10.46
CA GLY A 435 20.62 6.73 -9.00
C GLY A 435 19.33 6.89 -8.19
N ASN A 436 18.16 6.88 -8.84
CA ASN A 436 16.87 6.95 -8.14
C ASN A 436 16.46 5.58 -7.60
N TYR A 437 15.83 5.57 -6.42
CA TYR A 437 15.20 4.37 -5.85
C TYR A 437 13.86 4.05 -6.54
N LEU A 438 13.44 2.78 -6.51
CA LEU A 438 12.10 2.40 -6.97
C LEU A 438 11.01 2.98 -6.05
N GLN A 439 9.83 3.22 -6.61
CA GLN A 439 8.66 3.67 -5.83
C GLN A 439 8.28 2.64 -4.75
N SER A 440 8.37 1.34 -5.06
CA SER A 440 8.16 0.28 -4.06
C SER A 440 9.13 0.38 -2.88
N SER A 441 10.38 0.81 -3.10
CA SER A 441 11.41 0.97 -2.08
C SER A 441 11.39 2.35 -1.40
N LEU A 442 10.93 3.42 -2.06
CA LEU A 442 10.86 4.78 -1.49
C LEU A 442 9.96 4.89 -0.25
N ARG A 443 9.04 3.93 -0.04
CA ARG A 443 8.29 3.77 1.22
C ARG A 443 9.21 3.65 2.45
N LEU A 444 10.42 3.12 2.27
CA LEU A 444 11.44 3.00 3.31
C LEU A 444 12.09 4.34 3.67
N ALA A 445 11.97 5.38 2.84
CA ALA A 445 12.44 6.72 3.19
C ALA A 445 11.64 7.33 4.35
N VAL A 446 10.41 6.85 4.58
CA VAL A 446 9.60 7.23 5.75
C VAL A 446 10.31 6.81 7.04
N ALA A 447 10.82 5.57 7.10
CA ALA A 447 11.54 5.04 8.25
C ALA A 447 12.82 4.35 7.76
N PRO A 448 13.93 5.10 7.51
CA PRO A 448 15.14 4.56 6.87
C PRO A 448 15.74 3.34 7.55
N ILE A 449 15.54 3.19 8.86
CA ILE A 449 15.90 2.00 9.64
C ILE A 449 15.35 0.69 9.05
N GLY A 450 14.18 0.74 8.40
CA GLY A 450 13.58 -0.40 7.68
C GLY A 450 14.30 -0.78 6.39
N ALA A 451 15.21 0.05 5.86
CA ALA A 451 15.98 -0.28 4.66
C ALA A 451 17.02 -1.38 4.90
N VAL A 452 17.39 -1.67 6.15
CA VAL A 452 18.45 -2.65 6.49
C VAL A 452 18.19 -4.04 5.88
N TRP A 453 17.00 -4.61 6.07
CA TRP A 453 16.68 -5.92 5.52
C TRP A 453 16.64 -5.96 3.99
N PRO A 454 15.87 -5.09 3.29
CA PRO A 454 15.89 -5.02 1.82
C PRO A 454 17.30 -4.83 1.24
N SER A 455 18.16 -4.07 1.92
CA SER A 455 19.55 -3.84 1.51
C SER A 455 20.41 -5.10 1.64
N ILE A 456 20.26 -5.84 2.74
CA ILE A 456 20.89 -7.16 2.94
C ILE A 456 20.44 -8.14 1.84
N PHE A 457 19.14 -8.23 1.54
CA PHE A 457 18.62 -9.11 0.48
C PHE A 457 19.03 -8.67 -0.92
N ALA A 458 19.14 -7.36 -1.20
CA ALA A 458 19.64 -6.83 -2.47
C ALA A 458 21.12 -7.16 -2.69
N ARG A 459 21.96 -7.01 -1.64
CA ARG A 459 23.37 -7.45 -1.66
C ARG A 459 23.47 -8.97 -1.85
N ASN A 460 22.61 -9.73 -1.18
CA ASN A 460 22.59 -11.20 -1.25
C ASN A 460 22.24 -11.71 -2.65
N HIS A 461 21.28 -11.07 -3.34
CA HIS A 461 20.95 -11.37 -4.75
C HIS A 461 22.19 -11.30 -5.66
N ASN A 462 23.01 -10.26 -5.52
CA ASN A 462 24.22 -10.12 -6.34
C ASN A 462 25.26 -11.21 -6.04
N LYS A 463 25.39 -11.63 -4.77
CA LYS A 463 26.29 -12.73 -4.38
C LYS A 463 25.77 -14.10 -4.83
N LEU A 464 24.46 -14.31 -4.83
CA LEU A 464 23.82 -15.48 -5.41
C LEU A 464 24.06 -15.54 -6.91
N ALA A 465 23.85 -14.44 -7.64
CA ALA A 465 24.11 -14.39 -9.08
C ALA A 465 25.59 -14.65 -9.43
N GLU A 466 26.54 -14.13 -8.63
CA GLU A 466 27.98 -14.43 -8.77
C GLU A 466 28.31 -15.91 -8.53
N GLY A 467 27.80 -16.50 -7.44
CA GLY A 467 28.06 -17.91 -7.12
C GLY A 467 27.40 -18.87 -8.12
N LEU A 468 26.18 -18.56 -8.57
CA LEU A 468 25.49 -19.31 -9.62
C LEU A 468 26.25 -19.24 -10.96
N ALA A 469 26.77 -18.08 -11.35
CA ALA A 469 27.57 -17.94 -12.56
C ALA A 469 28.89 -18.75 -12.49
N ALA A 470 29.47 -18.91 -11.30
CA ALA A 470 30.68 -19.69 -11.10
C ALA A 470 30.44 -21.21 -11.25
N VAL A 471 29.29 -21.73 -10.81
CA VAL A 471 28.92 -23.16 -10.96
C VAL A 471 28.14 -23.44 -12.26
N ASN A 472 27.59 -22.42 -12.92
CA ASN A 472 26.89 -22.51 -14.21
C ASN A 472 27.40 -21.46 -15.22
N PRO A 473 28.62 -21.57 -15.76
CA PRO A 473 29.19 -20.60 -16.70
C PRO A 473 28.37 -20.39 -18.00
N GLN A 474 27.50 -21.35 -18.32
CA GLN A 474 26.60 -21.35 -19.49
C GLN A 474 25.29 -20.56 -19.30
N TRP A 475 24.95 -20.10 -18.09
CA TRP A 475 23.71 -19.38 -17.85
C TRP A 475 23.79 -17.92 -18.32
N ASP A 476 22.70 -17.45 -18.94
CA ASP A 476 22.56 -16.06 -19.39
C ASP A 476 22.10 -15.13 -18.25
N ASP A 477 22.07 -13.82 -18.53
CA ASP A 477 21.67 -12.79 -17.56
C ASP A 477 20.27 -13.04 -16.97
N GLU A 478 19.32 -13.50 -17.79
CA GLU A 478 17.95 -13.76 -17.34
C GLU A 478 17.88 -14.97 -16.43
N THR A 479 18.55 -16.08 -16.79
CA THR A 479 18.59 -17.29 -15.97
C THR A 479 19.27 -17.01 -14.63
N LEU A 480 20.41 -16.31 -14.65
CA LEU A 480 21.10 -15.88 -13.43
C LEU A 480 20.23 -14.98 -12.55
N PHE A 481 19.55 -13.99 -13.13
CA PHE A 481 18.65 -13.10 -12.40
C PHE A 481 17.50 -13.88 -11.74
N GLN A 482 16.82 -14.75 -12.49
CA GLN A 482 15.65 -15.46 -12.00
C GLN A 482 15.99 -16.53 -10.96
N GLU A 483 17.06 -17.31 -11.15
CA GLU A 483 17.48 -18.30 -10.16
C GLU A 483 18.06 -17.62 -8.90
N ALA A 484 18.80 -16.51 -9.02
CA ALA A 484 19.22 -15.71 -7.87
C ALA A 484 18.01 -15.14 -7.11
N ARG A 485 17.01 -14.56 -7.80
CA ARG A 485 15.76 -14.10 -7.18
C ARG A 485 15.03 -15.23 -6.47
N ARG A 486 14.86 -16.38 -7.13
CA ARG A 486 14.15 -17.56 -6.61
C ARG A 486 14.82 -18.12 -5.35
N ILE A 487 16.15 -18.24 -5.32
CA ILE A 487 16.90 -18.67 -4.13
C ILE A 487 16.84 -17.62 -3.01
N ASN A 488 16.93 -16.33 -3.35
CA ASN A 488 16.88 -15.25 -2.35
C ASN A 488 15.50 -15.18 -1.64
N ILE A 489 14.41 -15.44 -2.39
CA ILE A 489 13.06 -15.60 -1.84
C ILE A 489 12.97 -16.86 -0.97
N ALA A 490 13.57 -17.98 -1.39
CA ALA A 490 13.57 -19.22 -0.61
C ALA A 490 14.35 -19.11 0.72
N ILE A 491 15.48 -18.40 0.74
CA ILE A 491 16.23 -18.07 1.97
C ILE A 491 15.33 -17.25 2.93
N PHE A 492 14.56 -16.31 2.39
CA PHE A 492 13.61 -15.52 3.19
C PHE A 492 12.47 -16.37 3.75
N HIS A 493 11.87 -17.25 2.94
CA HIS A 493 10.88 -18.23 3.38
C HIS A 493 11.42 -19.13 4.50
N SER A 494 12.59 -19.73 4.29
CA SER A 494 13.21 -20.62 5.28
C SER A 494 13.48 -19.90 6.61
N GLY A 495 14.09 -18.72 6.57
CA GLY A 495 14.38 -17.95 7.79
C GLY A 495 13.13 -17.58 8.61
N ILE A 496 11.99 -17.38 7.95
CA ILE A 496 10.70 -17.07 8.60
C ILE A 496 9.97 -18.33 9.09
N PHE A 497 9.85 -19.35 8.24
CA PHE A 497 8.96 -20.50 8.46
C PHE A 497 9.69 -21.72 9.02
N SER A 498 10.81 -22.16 8.43
CA SER A 498 11.69 -23.19 9.02
C SER A 498 12.36 -22.70 10.31
N GLY A 499 12.66 -21.41 10.41
CA GLY A 499 13.05 -20.75 11.66
C GLY A 499 11.93 -20.66 12.71
N ARG A 500 10.70 -21.06 12.35
CA ARG A 500 9.48 -21.06 13.17
C ARG A 500 9.14 -19.71 13.83
N ILE A 501 9.64 -18.60 13.30
CA ILE A 501 9.47 -17.24 13.87
C ILE A 501 7.98 -16.92 14.04
N ILE A 502 7.18 -17.23 13.01
CA ILE A 502 5.73 -17.03 13.04
C ILE A 502 5.05 -17.90 14.11
N GLU A 503 5.49 -19.14 14.30
CA GLU A 503 4.92 -20.04 15.30
C GLU A 503 5.32 -19.64 16.72
N THR A 504 6.55 -19.15 16.91
CA THR A 504 7.03 -18.66 18.20
C THR A 504 6.27 -17.41 18.64
N ILE A 505 6.10 -16.43 17.75
CA ILE A 505 5.46 -15.13 18.06
C ILE A 505 3.94 -15.23 18.16
N PHE A 506 3.30 -15.97 17.24
CA PHE A 506 1.83 -15.97 17.10
C PHE A 506 1.16 -17.28 17.56
N LYS A 507 1.93 -18.25 18.07
CA LYS A 507 1.50 -19.57 18.57
C LYS A 507 0.58 -20.37 17.63
N LYS A 508 0.58 -20.05 16.34
CA LYS A 508 -0.19 -20.70 15.29
C LYS A 508 0.74 -21.47 14.37
N ARG A 509 0.70 -22.81 14.45
CA ARG A 509 1.43 -23.68 13.53
C ARG A 509 0.92 -23.44 12.11
N ILE A 510 1.81 -23.15 11.17
CA ILE A 510 1.44 -22.94 9.77
C ILE A 510 1.49 -24.30 9.06
N ASN A 511 0.41 -24.69 8.40
CA ASN A 511 0.39 -25.87 7.55
C ASN A 511 0.90 -25.49 6.15
N GLU A 512 2.16 -25.81 5.85
CA GLU A 512 2.83 -25.55 4.57
C GLU A 512 2.40 -26.51 3.45
N THR A 513 1.16 -27.01 3.46
CA THR A 513 0.61 -27.82 2.37
C THR A 513 -0.11 -26.92 1.38
N TYR A 514 0.31 -26.96 0.11
CA TYR A 514 -0.38 -26.28 -0.98
C TYR A 514 -1.86 -26.68 -1.10
N LYS A 515 -2.73 -25.69 -1.31
CA LYS A 515 -4.15 -25.84 -1.57
C LYS A 515 -4.58 -24.80 -2.60
N GLU A 516 -4.92 -25.25 -3.81
CA GLU A 516 -5.32 -24.39 -4.93
C GLU A 516 -6.56 -23.51 -4.63
N ASN A 517 -7.39 -23.88 -3.65
CA ASN A 517 -8.54 -23.08 -3.22
C ASN A 517 -8.22 -22.04 -2.14
N PHE A 518 -6.96 -21.89 -1.72
CA PHE A 518 -6.55 -20.81 -0.82
C PHE A 518 -6.26 -19.54 -1.63
N ASP A 519 -7.10 -18.53 -1.45
CA ASP A 519 -6.82 -17.16 -1.90
C ASP A 519 -5.66 -16.59 -1.07
N ALA A 520 -4.50 -16.38 -1.69
CA ALA A 520 -3.31 -15.82 -1.05
C ALA A 520 -3.37 -14.30 -0.84
N SER A 521 -4.38 -13.60 -1.40
CA SER A 521 -4.47 -12.14 -1.39
C SER A 521 -4.44 -11.57 0.04
N THR A 522 -3.61 -10.56 0.27
CA THR A 522 -3.43 -9.94 1.59
C THR A 522 -4.77 -9.38 2.08
N SER A 523 -5.12 -9.67 3.33
CA SER A 523 -6.35 -9.14 3.94
C SER A 523 -6.15 -7.73 4.49
N LEU A 524 -7.18 -6.89 4.41
CA LEU A 524 -7.14 -5.54 4.95
C LEU A 524 -6.85 -5.54 6.45
N GLU A 525 -7.42 -6.47 7.19
CA GLU A 525 -7.21 -6.57 8.63
C GLU A 525 -5.77 -6.98 8.97
N PHE A 526 -5.11 -7.80 8.15
CA PHE A 526 -3.68 -8.10 8.29
C PHE A 526 -2.81 -6.85 8.07
N SER A 527 -3.15 -6.01 7.08
CA SER A 527 -2.44 -4.74 6.85
C SER A 527 -2.53 -3.77 8.05
N THR A 528 -3.54 -3.95 8.91
CA THR A 528 -3.68 -3.22 10.17
C THR A 528 -2.95 -3.91 11.32
N ALA A 529 -2.95 -5.25 11.35
CA ALA A 529 -2.24 -6.04 12.36
C ALA A 529 -0.74 -5.72 12.44
N TYR A 530 -0.11 -5.46 11.29
CA TYR A 530 1.31 -5.16 11.23
C TYR A 530 1.70 -3.75 11.69
N ARG A 531 0.72 -2.84 11.84
CA ARG A 531 0.92 -1.50 12.42
C ARG A 531 1.20 -1.55 13.93
N ILE A 532 1.12 -2.72 14.56
CA ILE A 532 1.65 -2.95 15.92
C ILE A 532 3.18 -2.70 15.99
N GLY A 533 3.92 -2.80 14.87
CA GLY A 533 5.35 -2.45 14.85
C GLY A 533 5.64 -1.02 15.37
N HIS A 534 4.67 -0.10 15.25
CA HIS A 534 4.75 1.27 15.77
C HIS A 534 4.79 1.34 17.31
N PHE A 535 4.18 0.38 18.02
CA PHE A 535 4.27 0.26 19.48
C PHE A 535 5.68 -0.12 19.93
N TYR A 536 6.30 -1.07 19.20
CA TYR A 536 7.58 -1.66 19.53
C TYR A 536 8.80 -0.79 19.17
N LEU A 537 8.58 0.37 18.56
CA LEU A 537 9.64 1.35 18.31
C LEU A 537 10.08 2.03 19.61
N GLN A 538 11.40 2.11 19.77
CA GLN A 538 12.06 2.99 20.74
C GLN A 538 11.89 4.47 20.31
N PRO A 539 12.28 5.46 21.12
CA PRO A 539 12.32 6.85 20.66
C PRO A 539 13.45 7.14 19.67
N GLU A 540 14.57 6.44 19.82
CA GLU A 540 15.82 6.74 19.13
C GLU A 540 16.27 5.51 18.33
N MET A 541 16.78 5.70 17.12
CA MET A 541 17.66 4.73 16.46
C MET A 541 19.00 4.72 17.21
N LEU A 542 19.53 3.55 17.54
CA LEU A 542 20.93 3.43 17.95
C LEU A 542 21.82 3.25 16.72
N LEU A 543 22.87 4.07 16.63
CA LEU A 543 24.03 3.83 15.78
C LEU A 543 25.20 3.47 16.70
N ILE A 544 25.71 2.25 16.58
CA ILE A 544 26.90 1.82 17.34
C ILE A 544 28.07 1.80 16.36
N ASP A 545 29.29 2.20 16.72
CA ASP A 545 30.47 2.08 15.84
C ASP A 545 31.30 0.80 16.13
N GLU A 546 32.43 0.63 15.43
CA GLU A 546 33.31 -0.55 15.62
C GLU A 546 34.03 -0.56 16.98
N THR A 547 34.15 0.61 17.62
CA THR A 547 34.70 0.76 18.99
C THR A 547 33.66 0.50 20.08
N GLY A 548 32.37 0.42 19.72
CA GLY A 548 31.24 0.36 20.65
C GLY A 548 30.69 1.73 21.05
N THR A 549 31.20 2.83 20.48
CA THR A 549 30.65 4.17 20.71
C THR A 549 29.23 4.23 20.17
N THR A 550 28.28 4.72 20.99
CA THR A 550 26.85 4.74 20.65
C THR A 550 26.37 6.17 20.45
N GLU A 551 25.86 6.46 19.25
CA GLU A 551 25.07 7.64 18.92
C GLU A 551 23.58 7.28 18.93
N LYS A 552 22.73 8.26 19.27
CA LYS A 552 21.28 8.12 19.34
C LYS A 552 20.62 9.16 18.46
N VAL A 553 19.80 8.72 17.50
CA VAL A 553 19.11 9.61 16.57
C VAL A 553 17.59 9.49 16.76
N PRO A 554 16.88 10.54 17.22
CA PRO A 554 15.43 10.50 17.41
C PRO A 554 14.70 10.16 16.10
N HIS A 555 13.69 9.30 16.14
CA HIS A 555 13.04 8.84 14.89
C HIS A 555 12.48 9.99 14.05
N SER A 556 11.96 11.06 14.65
CA SER A 556 11.46 12.23 13.92
C SER A 556 12.52 12.97 13.10
N GLU A 557 13.81 12.75 13.38
CA GLU A 557 14.96 13.35 12.68
C GLU A 557 15.56 12.40 11.63
N THR A 558 15.16 11.13 11.64
CA THR A 558 15.54 10.14 10.60
C THR A 558 14.65 10.19 9.35
N LEU A 559 13.49 10.83 9.41
CA LEU A 559 12.48 10.75 8.34
C LEU A 559 12.98 11.43 7.07
N GLY A 560 12.88 10.74 5.93
CA GLY A 560 13.44 11.17 4.64
C GLY A 560 14.95 10.99 4.49
N ARG A 561 15.68 10.62 5.55
CA ARG A 561 17.15 10.52 5.59
C ARG A 561 17.64 9.10 5.27
N LEU A 562 17.37 8.60 4.06
CA LEU A 562 18.00 7.34 3.59
C LEU A 562 19.53 7.43 3.59
N ASP A 563 20.08 8.62 3.38
CA ASP A 563 21.51 8.92 3.46
C ASP A 563 22.12 8.62 4.85
N LEU A 564 21.34 8.70 5.93
CA LEU A 564 21.79 8.29 7.26
C LEU A 564 22.14 6.79 7.28
N VAL A 565 21.26 5.96 6.73
CA VAL A 565 21.48 4.51 6.67
C VAL A 565 22.46 4.12 5.56
N GLU A 566 22.62 4.95 4.51
CA GLU A 566 23.71 4.81 3.54
C GLU A 566 25.09 5.03 4.16
N ASN A 567 25.27 6.11 4.92
CA ASN A 567 26.55 6.48 5.51
C ASN A 567 26.91 5.64 6.75
N TYR A 568 25.92 5.16 7.49
CA TYR A 568 26.08 4.44 8.76
C TYR A 568 25.46 3.04 8.74
N PHE A 569 25.49 2.34 7.60
CA PHE A 569 24.81 1.04 7.43
C PHE A 569 25.23 -0.01 8.47
N GLU A 570 26.52 -0.30 8.57
CA GLU A 570 27.11 -1.24 9.53
C GLU A 570 26.83 -0.83 10.99
N ALA A 571 26.78 0.47 11.26
CA ALA A 571 26.48 1.01 12.59
C ALA A 571 24.99 0.86 12.97
N THR A 572 24.09 1.07 11.99
CA THR A 572 22.65 0.79 12.10
C THR A 572 22.41 -0.70 12.36
N VAL A 573 23.11 -1.61 11.67
CA VAL A 573 22.98 -3.07 11.87
C VAL A 573 23.42 -3.46 13.28
N ARG A 574 24.59 -2.98 13.75
CA ARG A 574 25.07 -3.27 15.11
C ARG A 574 24.15 -2.69 16.19
N GLY A 575 23.59 -1.50 15.96
CA GLY A 575 22.57 -0.90 16.83
C GLY A 575 21.27 -1.71 16.88
N LEU A 576 20.72 -2.11 15.73
CA LEU A 576 19.50 -2.91 15.61
C LEU A 576 19.57 -4.29 16.28
N LEU A 577 20.75 -4.91 16.30
CA LEU A 577 20.99 -6.22 16.95
C LEU A 577 21.05 -6.12 18.48
N GLN A 578 21.47 -4.98 19.02
CA GLN A 578 21.67 -4.77 20.47
C GLN A 578 20.52 -4.00 21.13
N GLN A 579 19.82 -3.15 20.38
CA GLN A 579 18.70 -2.38 20.90
C GLN A 579 17.49 -3.30 21.17
N PRO A 580 16.90 -3.32 22.37
CA PRO A 580 15.66 -4.05 22.64
C PRO A 580 14.45 -3.34 22.01
N VAL A 581 13.42 -4.11 21.61
CA VAL A 581 12.11 -3.52 21.27
C VAL A 581 11.45 -2.90 22.51
N ASN A 582 10.56 -1.94 22.28
CA ASN A 582 9.91 -1.17 23.34
C ASN A 582 8.60 -1.84 23.80
N TYR A 583 8.59 -2.44 24.99
CA TYR A 583 7.36 -2.97 25.62
C TYR A 583 6.65 -1.95 26.52
N LEU A 584 7.39 -0.98 27.06
CA LEU A 584 6.97 -0.25 28.25
C LEU A 584 6.11 0.98 27.92
N ASN A 585 6.50 1.77 26.93
CA ASN A 585 5.87 3.06 26.64
C ASN A 585 5.60 3.22 25.15
N TYR A 586 4.64 4.05 24.76
CA TYR A 586 4.63 4.54 23.39
C TYR A 586 5.74 5.59 23.27
N SER A 587 6.29 5.79 22.07
CA SER A 587 7.34 6.79 21.81
C SER A 587 6.75 8.11 21.32
N GLU A 588 7.04 9.24 21.99
CA GLU A 588 6.60 10.58 21.54
C GLU A 588 7.21 10.97 20.17
N GLU A 589 8.24 10.25 19.71
CA GLU A 589 8.80 10.39 18.36
C GLU A 589 7.87 9.80 17.28
N ILE A 590 6.95 8.91 17.68
CA ILE A 590 5.98 8.22 16.82
C ILE A 590 4.54 8.76 17.02
N PHE A 591 4.15 9.07 18.26
CA PHE A 591 2.92 9.83 18.56
C PHE A 591 3.28 11.27 18.93
N ASN A 592 2.71 12.28 18.26
CA ASN A 592 2.96 13.73 18.40
C ASN A 592 4.09 14.31 17.55
N ARG A 593 5.22 13.62 17.33
CA ARG A 593 6.39 14.19 16.62
C ARG A 593 6.72 13.50 15.30
N PHE A 594 5.90 12.57 14.83
CA PHE A 594 6.10 11.96 13.53
C PHE A 594 6.03 13.03 12.43
N ALA A 595 7.08 13.14 11.62
CA ALA A 595 7.28 14.21 10.64
C ALA A 595 7.22 15.64 11.23
N LYS A 596 7.80 15.87 12.43
CA LYS A 596 7.75 17.18 13.11
C LYS A 596 8.23 18.37 12.27
N ASN A 597 7.63 19.54 12.49
CA ASN A 597 8.13 20.82 11.99
C ASN A 597 9.19 21.43 12.93
N LYS A 598 9.66 22.63 12.60
CA LYS A 598 10.65 23.40 13.38
C LYS A 598 10.20 23.69 14.83
N ASP A 599 8.90 23.78 15.09
CA ASP A 599 8.33 23.96 16.43
C ASP A 599 8.24 22.64 17.23
N GLY A 600 8.69 21.52 16.64
CA GLY A 600 8.61 20.19 17.23
C GLY A 600 7.22 19.53 17.15
N MET A 601 6.29 20.13 16.40
CA MET A 601 4.93 19.62 16.23
C MET A 601 4.84 18.71 14.99
N GLY A 602 4.43 17.46 15.17
CA GLY A 602 4.23 16.47 14.10
C GLY A 602 2.85 15.81 14.18
N LEU A 603 2.69 14.71 13.45
CA LEU A 603 1.53 13.83 13.53
C LEU A 603 1.58 12.86 14.71
N ASP A 604 0.39 12.33 15.03
CA ASP A 604 0.18 11.19 15.90
C ASP A 604 -0.13 9.95 15.03
N LEU A 605 0.85 9.08 14.84
CA LEU A 605 0.71 7.90 13.98
C LEU A 605 -0.34 6.91 14.51
N LEU A 606 -0.55 6.82 15.83
CA LEU A 606 -1.59 5.98 16.44
C LEU A 606 -2.99 6.50 16.09
N SER A 607 -3.17 7.83 16.12
CA SER A 607 -4.42 8.46 15.66
C SER A 607 -4.68 8.21 14.17
N ILE A 608 -3.63 8.23 13.35
CA ILE A 608 -3.71 7.91 11.92
C ILE A 608 -4.04 6.42 11.71
N ASP A 609 -3.46 5.49 12.47
CA ASP A 609 -3.75 4.06 12.34
C ASP A 609 -5.20 3.71 12.69
N ILE A 610 -5.75 4.29 13.77
CA ILE A 610 -7.18 4.16 14.12
C ILE A 610 -8.06 4.73 13.00
N GLN A 611 -7.77 5.95 12.53
CA GLN A 611 -8.58 6.59 11.49
C GLN A 611 -8.47 5.87 10.14
N ARG A 612 -7.31 5.34 9.79
CA ARG A 612 -7.08 4.50 8.60
C ARG A 612 -7.82 3.17 8.71
N GLY A 613 -7.94 2.59 9.91
CA GLY A 613 -8.81 1.44 10.13
C GLY A 613 -10.29 1.73 9.85
N ARG A 614 -10.77 2.92 10.22
CA ARG A 614 -12.12 3.38 9.89
C ARG A 614 -12.29 3.71 8.40
N ASP A 615 -11.27 4.32 7.77
CA ASP A 615 -11.22 4.57 6.31
C ASP A 615 -11.35 3.29 5.47
N HIS A 616 -10.78 2.19 5.96
CA HIS A 616 -10.83 0.88 5.31
C HIS A 616 -12.11 0.07 5.64
N GLY A 617 -12.96 0.57 6.54
CA GLY A 617 -14.15 -0.13 7.01
C GLY A 617 -13.80 -1.48 7.64
N LEU A 618 -12.75 -1.52 8.47
CA LEU A 618 -12.39 -2.73 9.22
C LEU A 618 -13.53 -3.14 10.18
N PRO A 619 -13.71 -4.44 10.47
CA PRO A 619 -14.64 -4.87 11.52
C PRO A 619 -14.30 -4.24 12.88
N THR A 620 -15.27 -4.24 13.79
CA THR A 620 -15.03 -3.89 15.21
C THR A 620 -14.12 -4.95 15.85
N PHE A 621 -13.55 -4.64 17.02
CA PHE A 621 -12.73 -5.61 17.75
C PHE A 621 -13.53 -6.88 18.09
N LEU A 622 -14.78 -6.73 18.55
CA LEU A 622 -15.64 -7.87 18.88
C LEU A 622 -16.11 -8.62 17.63
N ASP A 623 -16.38 -7.96 16.50
CA ASP A 623 -16.62 -8.63 15.22
C ASP A 623 -15.44 -9.50 14.79
N ALA A 624 -14.21 -8.96 14.87
CA ALA A 624 -13.00 -9.68 14.53
C ALA A 624 -12.76 -10.88 15.48
N ARG A 625 -13.01 -10.69 16.78
CA ARG A 625 -12.87 -11.73 17.81
C ARG A 625 -13.91 -12.84 17.65
N ARG A 626 -15.19 -12.50 17.40
CA ARG A 626 -16.27 -13.45 17.03
C ARG A 626 -15.90 -14.24 15.76
N LYS A 627 -15.42 -13.57 14.71
CA LYS A 627 -14.97 -14.22 13.46
C LYS A 627 -13.72 -15.09 13.61
N SER A 628 -12.90 -14.83 14.63
CA SER A 628 -11.73 -15.64 14.98
C SER A 628 -12.07 -16.88 15.81
N GLY A 629 -13.33 -17.03 16.24
CA GLY A 629 -13.82 -18.16 17.04
C GLY A 629 -13.61 -18.02 18.54
N PHE A 630 -13.20 -16.85 19.03
CA PHE A 630 -13.02 -16.58 20.46
C PHE A 630 -14.28 -16.00 21.11
N LYS A 631 -14.38 -16.09 22.45
CA LYS A 631 -15.48 -15.48 23.21
C LYS A 631 -15.51 -13.97 22.97
N ALA A 632 -16.65 -13.48 22.48
CA ALA A 632 -16.90 -12.06 22.26
C ALA A 632 -18.37 -11.66 22.42
N ASP A 633 -19.17 -12.46 23.14
CA ASP A 633 -20.54 -12.12 23.58
C ASP A 633 -20.57 -11.24 24.83
N PHE A 634 -19.71 -10.22 24.87
CA PHE A 634 -19.71 -9.20 25.91
C PHE A 634 -20.87 -8.23 25.65
N LYS A 635 -21.64 -7.86 26.67
CA LYS A 635 -22.82 -6.99 26.58
C LYS A 635 -22.66 -5.70 27.37
N THR A 636 -21.70 -5.65 28.28
CA THR A 636 -21.30 -4.47 29.04
C THR A 636 -19.79 -4.34 29.06
N PHE A 637 -19.27 -3.12 29.31
CA PHE A 637 -17.83 -2.92 29.49
C PHE A 637 -17.26 -3.80 30.61
N ASP A 638 -18.02 -4.03 31.68
CA ASP A 638 -17.55 -4.76 32.85
C ASP A 638 -17.31 -6.25 32.53
N ASP A 639 -17.97 -6.80 31.50
CA ASP A 639 -17.72 -8.16 31.00
C ASP A 639 -16.34 -8.30 30.30
N LEU A 640 -15.77 -7.19 29.80
CA LEU A 640 -14.46 -7.17 29.12
C LEU A 640 -13.29 -7.42 30.08
N THR A 641 -13.54 -7.41 31.39
CA THR A 641 -12.55 -7.74 32.44
C THR A 641 -12.00 -9.18 32.31
N GLU A 642 -12.69 -10.05 31.56
CA GLU A 642 -12.20 -11.38 31.21
C GLU A 642 -11.01 -11.36 30.22
N ILE A 643 -10.82 -10.27 29.46
CA ILE A 643 -9.80 -10.18 28.39
C ILE A 643 -8.90 -8.93 28.48
N PHE A 644 -9.29 -7.93 29.28
CA PHE A 644 -8.53 -6.70 29.52
C PHE A 644 -8.35 -6.47 31.05
N PRO A 645 -7.26 -5.84 31.50
CA PRO A 645 -7.16 -5.36 32.88
C PRO A 645 -8.29 -4.39 33.23
N GLN A 646 -8.80 -4.43 34.47
CA GLN A 646 -9.87 -3.55 34.98
C GLN A 646 -9.64 -2.07 34.64
N HIS A 647 -8.41 -1.58 34.82
CA HIS A 647 -8.03 -0.21 34.47
C HIS A 647 -8.28 0.11 32.99
N ASN A 648 -7.93 -0.80 32.07
CA ASN A 648 -8.14 -0.61 30.63
C ASN A 648 -9.63 -0.60 30.27
N VAL A 649 -10.44 -1.41 30.96
CA VAL A 649 -11.91 -1.41 30.82
C VAL A 649 -12.51 -0.05 31.22
N GLU A 650 -12.07 0.52 32.34
CA GLU A 650 -12.52 1.84 32.79
C GLU A 650 -12.13 2.95 31.81
N LEU A 651 -10.94 2.89 31.22
CA LEU A 651 -10.52 3.83 30.16
C LEU A 651 -11.41 3.72 28.92
N LEU A 652 -11.72 2.49 28.45
CA LEU A 652 -12.62 2.26 27.31
C LEU A 652 -14.03 2.81 27.58
N LYS A 653 -14.59 2.51 28.75
CA LYS A 653 -15.89 2.98 29.26
C LYS A 653 -15.99 4.51 29.39
N SER A 654 -14.84 5.20 29.49
CA SER A 654 -14.77 6.67 29.52
C SER A 654 -14.77 7.34 28.13
N VAL A 655 -14.65 6.56 27.05
CA VAL A 655 -14.47 7.08 25.68
C VAL A 655 -15.51 6.55 24.69
N TYR A 656 -15.78 5.25 24.67
CA TYR A 656 -16.77 4.63 23.80
C TYR A 656 -18.16 4.59 24.45
N GLU A 657 -19.23 4.58 23.64
CA GLU A 657 -20.61 4.51 24.14
C GLU A 657 -21.02 3.05 24.41
N ASP A 658 -20.63 2.11 23.54
CA ASP A 658 -20.86 0.67 23.69
C ASP A 658 -19.58 -0.17 23.49
N VAL A 659 -19.59 -1.43 23.94
CA VAL A 659 -18.47 -2.37 23.75
C VAL A 659 -18.31 -2.83 22.30
N GLU A 660 -19.40 -2.88 21.53
CA GLU A 660 -19.36 -3.19 20.10
C GLU A 660 -18.74 -2.05 19.29
N ASP A 661 -18.60 -0.84 19.85
CA ASP A 661 -18.00 0.31 19.17
C ASP A 661 -16.47 0.28 19.10
N ILE A 662 -15.80 -0.62 19.82
CA ILE A 662 -14.33 -0.63 19.96
C ILE A 662 -13.67 -0.92 18.59
N ASP A 663 -12.81 0.00 18.13
CA ASP A 663 -12.07 -0.17 16.87
C ASP A 663 -11.08 -1.34 16.98
N LEU A 664 -10.94 -2.16 15.92
CA LEU A 664 -10.08 -3.35 15.90
C LEU A 664 -8.66 -3.09 16.41
N TYR A 665 -8.01 -2.02 15.92
CA TYR A 665 -6.65 -1.66 16.36
C TYR A 665 -6.59 -1.36 17.86
N VAL A 666 -7.60 -0.66 18.40
CA VAL A 666 -7.65 -0.28 19.82
C VAL A 666 -7.83 -1.50 20.71
N GLY A 667 -8.78 -2.39 20.37
CA GLY A 667 -8.97 -3.63 21.12
C GLY A 667 -7.77 -4.56 21.03
N ALA A 668 -7.18 -4.73 19.85
CA ALA A 668 -5.99 -5.57 19.65
C ALA A 668 -4.74 -5.06 20.39
N MET A 669 -4.58 -3.75 20.57
CA MET A 669 -3.50 -3.15 21.38
C MET A 669 -3.70 -3.28 22.89
N LEU A 670 -4.94 -3.57 23.35
CA LEU A 670 -5.29 -3.69 24.77
C LEU A 670 -5.52 -5.15 25.21
N GLU A 671 -5.71 -6.07 24.25
CA GLU A 671 -5.96 -7.49 24.48
C GLU A 671 -4.82 -8.13 25.26
N THR A 672 -5.14 -8.72 26.41
CA THR A 672 -4.13 -9.29 27.31
C THR A 672 -3.43 -10.45 26.62
N PHE A 673 -2.11 -10.36 26.47
CA PHE A 673 -1.31 -11.44 25.89
C PHE A 673 -1.24 -12.61 26.87
N SER A 674 -1.17 -13.85 26.37
CA SER A 674 -1.00 -15.04 27.21
C SER A 674 0.25 -14.89 28.10
N SER A 675 0.25 -15.50 29.29
CA SER A 675 1.36 -15.51 30.25
C SER A 675 2.58 -16.35 29.81
N LEU A 676 2.93 -16.30 28.53
CA LEU A 676 4.02 -17.05 27.90
C LEU A 676 5.02 -16.06 27.32
N ASP A 677 6.30 -16.24 27.67
CA ASP A 677 7.43 -15.32 27.50
C ASP A 677 7.83 -14.90 26.07
N GLU A 678 7.00 -15.17 25.05
CA GLU A 678 7.35 -14.99 23.63
C GLU A 678 6.23 -14.38 22.77
N VAL A 679 5.04 -14.12 23.35
CA VAL A 679 3.86 -13.69 22.60
C VAL A 679 3.79 -12.16 22.51
N LEU A 680 3.80 -11.63 21.28
CA LEU A 680 3.79 -10.18 21.02
C LEU A 680 2.38 -9.59 20.80
N VAL A 681 1.34 -10.42 20.66
CA VAL A 681 -0.02 -9.95 20.31
C VAL A 681 -1.11 -10.79 20.97
N GLY A 682 -2.30 -10.22 21.14
CA GLY A 682 -3.46 -10.92 21.69
C GLY A 682 -4.01 -12.00 20.75
N GLU A 683 -4.90 -12.84 21.29
CA GLU A 683 -5.51 -13.96 20.57
C GLU A 683 -6.14 -13.54 19.23
N THR A 684 -6.89 -12.44 19.22
CA THR A 684 -7.60 -11.94 18.03
C THR A 684 -6.59 -11.63 16.93
N LEU A 685 -5.52 -10.91 17.25
CA LEU A 685 -4.56 -10.51 16.23
C LEU A 685 -3.60 -11.66 15.84
N GLY A 686 -3.23 -12.52 16.79
CA GLY A 686 -2.49 -13.75 16.50
C GLY A 686 -3.25 -14.66 15.52
N TYR A 687 -4.58 -14.74 15.64
CA TYR A 687 -5.42 -15.41 14.67
C TYR A 687 -5.36 -14.76 13.29
N VAL A 688 -5.55 -13.43 13.19
CA VAL A 688 -5.51 -12.67 11.92
C VAL A 688 -4.17 -12.87 11.21
N ILE A 689 -3.07 -12.70 11.92
CA ILE A 689 -1.71 -12.81 11.38
C ILE A 689 -1.42 -14.23 10.91
N GLY A 690 -1.61 -15.24 11.77
CA GLY A 690 -1.37 -16.63 11.40
C GLY A 690 -2.39 -17.18 10.38
N HIS A 691 -3.59 -16.60 10.27
CA HIS A 691 -4.54 -16.94 9.21
C HIS A 691 -4.09 -16.38 7.85
N GLN A 692 -3.53 -15.17 7.80
CA GLN A 692 -2.93 -14.66 6.57
C GLN A 692 -1.74 -15.51 6.14
N TYR A 693 -0.79 -15.82 7.03
CA TYR A 693 0.35 -16.66 6.64
C TYR A 693 -0.06 -18.06 6.20
N GLN A 694 -1.08 -18.65 6.83
CA GLN A 694 -1.64 -19.92 6.37
C GLN A 694 -2.17 -19.85 4.92
N ARG A 695 -2.74 -18.70 4.51
CA ARG A 695 -3.19 -18.45 3.14
C ARG A 695 -2.04 -18.11 2.19
N SER A 696 -1.11 -17.25 2.60
CA SER A 696 0.01 -16.79 1.78
C SER A 696 1.06 -17.88 1.54
N VAL A 697 1.24 -18.83 2.47
CA VAL A 697 2.03 -20.05 2.21
C VAL A 697 1.19 -21.05 1.42
N GLY A 698 0.06 -21.51 1.97
CA GLY A 698 -0.72 -22.60 1.37
C GLY A 698 -1.33 -22.29 0.00
N GLY A 699 -1.55 -21.02 -0.34
CA GLY A 699 -2.05 -20.58 -1.65
C GLY A 699 -0.95 -20.26 -2.68
N ASP A 700 0.33 -20.32 -2.32
CA ASP A 700 1.45 -19.93 -3.18
C ASP A 700 2.11 -21.15 -3.85
N VAL A 701 1.92 -21.32 -5.16
CA VAL A 701 2.52 -22.45 -5.89
C VAL A 701 4.06 -22.39 -5.92
N TYR A 702 4.66 -21.22 -5.73
CA TYR A 702 6.12 -21.02 -5.75
C TYR A 702 6.75 -20.98 -4.36
N PHE A 703 6.02 -21.29 -3.28
CA PHE A 703 6.61 -21.45 -1.94
C PHE A 703 7.70 -22.53 -1.97
N TYR A 704 8.83 -22.31 -1.30
CA TYR A 704 10.06 -23.03 -1.63
C TYR A 704 10.04 -24.55 -1.37
N THR A 705 9.24 -25.02 -0.40
CA THR A 705 9.07 -26.47 -0.11
C THR A 705 8.02 -27.15 -0.99
N HIS A 706 7.18 -26.39 -1.70
CA HIS A 706 6.06 -26.94 -2.46
C HIS A 706 6.53 -27.73 -3.70
N LYS A 707 6.35 -29.05 -3.68
CA LYS A 707 6.63 -29.93 -4.82
C LYS A 707 5.63 -29.78 -5.99
N VAL A 708 4.55 -29.01 -5.81
CA VAL A 708 3.64 -28.58 -6.90
C VAL A 708 4.20 -27.42 -7.74
N ASN A 709 5.27 -26.77 -7.28
CA ASN A 709 5.96 -25.73 -8.04
C ASN A 709 6.36 -26.30 -9.42
N PRO A 710 6.10 -25.61 -10.54
CA PRO A 710 6.45 -26.08 -11.89
C PRO A 710 7.95 -26.35 -12.08
N HIS A 711 8.79 -25.76 -11.24
CA HIS A 711 10.19 -26.10 -11.11
C HIS A 711 10.55 -26.17 -9.61
N PRO A 712 10.32 -27.31 -8.95
CA PRO A 712 10.53 -27.43 -7.50
C PRO A 712 12.02 -27.50 -7.19
N PHE A 713 12.41 -27.10 -5.97
CA PHE A 713 13.77 -27.33 -5.49
C PHE A 713 13.97 -28.82 -5.16
N THR A 714 15.16 -29.34 -5.48
CA THR A 714 15.59 -30.68 -5.03
C THR A 714 15.84 -30.66 -3.52
N ASP A 715 15.88 -31.84 -2.89
CA ASP A 715 16.06 -31.90 -1.43
C ASP A 715 17.46 -31.43 -1.00
N SER A 716 18.48 -31.57 -1.87
CA SER A 716 19.81 -30.99 -1.66
C SER A 716 19.82 -29.46 -1.77
N GLN A 717 19.03 -28.88 -2.69
CA GLN A 717 18.86 -27.43 -2.80
C GLN A 717 18.11 -26.85 -1.59
N ILE A 718 17.05 -27.53 -1.14
CA ILE A 718 16.32 -27.16 0.09
C ILE A 718 17.28 -27.23 1.30
N HIS A 719 18.09 -28.28 1.42
CA HIS A 719 19.07 -28.40 2.50
C HIS A 719 20.11 -27.26 2.52
N ALA A 720 20.61 -26.84 1.36
CA ALA A 720 21.52 -25.69 1.24
C ALA A 720 20.83 -24.37 1.63
N ILE A 721 19.55 -24.19 1.27
CA ILE A 721 18.73 -23.03 1.64
C ILE A 721 18.47 -23.01 3.16
N ASP A 722 18.00 -24.11 3.75
CA ASP A 722 17.67 -24.19 5.19
C ASP A 722 18.91 -24.08 6.08
N SER A 723 20.09 -24.49 5.59
CA SER A 723 21.35 -24.30 6.31
C SER A 723 21.79 -22.82 6.35
N PHE A 724 21.33 -21.99 5.41
CA PHE A 724 21.72 -20.58 5.29
C PHE A 724 20.83 -19.65 6.12
N THR A 725 20.97 -19.76 7.45
CA THR A 725 20.21 -18.96 8.42
C THR A 725 20.42 -17.44 8.28
N PHE A 726 19.54 -16.63 8.89
CA PHE A 726 19.68 -15.17 8.88
C PHE A 726 21.00 -14.64 9.51
N ASN A 727 21.66 -15.40 10.39
CA ASN A 727 23.01 -15.03 10.83
C ASN A 727 24.04 -15.16 9.70
N HIS A 728 23.97 -16.21 8.86
CA HIS A 728 24.79 -16.28 7.65
C HIS A 728 24.50 -15.11 6.71
N LEU A 729 23.21 -14.79 6.52
CA LEU A 729 22.75 -13.71 5.65
C LEU A 729 23.27 -12.33 6.12
N ILE A 730 23.19 -12.01 7.42
CA ILE A 730 23.72 -10.77 8.01
C ILE A 730 25.25 -10.75 7.87
N CYS A 731 25.94 -11.78 8.38
CA CYS A 731 27.40 -11.85 8.39
C CYS A 731 28.02 -11.82 6.98
N GLN A 732 27.30 -12.27 5.95
CA GLN A 732 27.80 -12.24 4.57
C GLN A 732 27.44 -10.97 3.81
N ASN A 733 26.48 -10.15 4.25
CA ASN A 733 26.03 -8.96 3.52
C ASN A 733 26.28 -7.64 4.26
N THR A 734 26.99 -7.70 5.38
CA THR A 734 27.41 -6.58 6.22
C THR A 734 28.88 -6.76 6.61
N ASN A 735 29.52 -5.73 7.16
CA ASN A 735 30.88 -5.84 7.74
C ASN A 735 30.84 -5.98 9.29
N VAL A 736 29.75 -6.49 9.87
CA VAL A 736 29.69 -6.70 11.32
C VAL A 736 30.54 -7.92 11.71
N GLU A 737 31.38 -7.79 12.73
CA GLU A 737 32.25 -8.88 13.17
C GLU A 737 31.54 -9.93 14.03
N PHE A 738 30.47 -9.53 14.71
CA PHE A 738 29.75 -10.36 15.68
C PHE A 738 28.24 -10.20 15.54
N VAL A 739 27.51 -11.29 15.77
CA VAL A 739 26.04 -11.36 15.85
C VAL A 739 25.63 -12.15 17.09
N PRO A 740 24.46 -11.89 17.72
CA PRO A 740 23.92 -12.75 18.76
C PRO A 740 23.68 -14.18 18.24
N LYS A 741 23.93 -15.19 19.08
CA LYS A 741 23.73 -16.61 18.71
C LYS A 741 22.33 -16.88 18.17
N ASN A 742 21.31 -16.35 18.84
CA ASN A 742 19.97 -16.17 18.32
C ASN A 742 19.78 -14.69 17.96
N TRP A 743 19.78 -14.39 16.66
CA TRP A 743 19.69 -13.03 16.12
C TRP A 743 18.42 -12.27 16.53
N LEU A 744 17.36 -12.97 16.93
CA LEU A 744 16.07 -12.40 17.32
C LEU A 744 16.13 -11.64 18.65
N ILE A 745 17.04 -12.06 19.55
CA ILE A 745 17.11 -11.66 20.96
C ILE A 745 18.37 -10.82 21.16
N VAL A 746 18.33 -9.86 22.09
CA VAL A 746 19.52 -9.08 22.48
C VAL A 746 20.60 -9.98 23.10
N GLU A 747 21.85 -9.50 23.16
CA GLU A 747 22.95 -10.24 23.78
C GLU A 747 22.69 -10.46 25.29
N SER A 748 22.94 -11.68 25.77
CA SER A 748 22.79 -12.05 27.19
C SER A 748 23.70 -13.23 27.55
N PRO A 749 23.85 -13.61 28.83
CA PRO A 749 24.57 -14.81 29.22
C PRO A 749 24.02 -16.11 28.61
N THR A 750 22.72 -16.16 28.26
CA THR A 750 22.09 -17.31 27.58
C THR A 750 22.08 -17.16 26.05
N ASN A 751 22.26 -15.93 25.55
CA ASN A 751 22.37 -15.60 24.13
C ASN A 751 23.67 -14.82 23.82
N PRO A 752 24.84 -15.44 23.95
CA PRO A 752 26.12 -14.77 23.73
C PRO A 752 26.33 -14.42 22.25
N ARG A 753 27.20 -13.42 21.99
CA ARG A 753 27.67 -13.11 20.64
C ARG A 753 28.57 -14.21 20.06
N VAL A 754 28.49 -14.39 18.74
CA VAL A 754 29.25 -15.36 17.92
C VAL A 754 29.95 -14.59 16.79
N ALA A 755 31.15 -15.01 16.38
CA ALA A 755 31.91 -14.29 15.36
C ALA A 755 31.39 -14.61 13.96
N CYS A 756 31.28 -13.59 13.10
CA CYS A 756 30.76 -13.75 11.74
C CYS A 756 31.63 -14.63 10.83
N ARG A 757 32.93 -14.77 11.15
CA ARG A 757 33.85 -15.69 10.48
C ARG A 757 33.51 -17.18 10.69
N ASP A 758 32.71 -17.50 11.71
CA ASP A 758 32.33 -18.87 12.04
C ASP A 758 31.13 -19.35 11.18
N TYR A 759 30.51 -18.46 10.40
CA TYR A 759 29.39 -18.74 9.50
C TYR A 759 29.87 -18.99 8.05
N THR A 760 29.59 -20.18 7.51
CA THR A 760 30.08 -20.64 6.20
C THR A 760 29.33 -20.01 5.02
N ARG A 761 29.98 -19.89 3.86
CA ARG A 761 29.36 -19.38 2.63
C ARG A 761 28.19 -20.28 2.17
N PHE A 762 27.25 -19.69 1.43
CA PHE A 762 26.16 -20.43 0.77
C PHE A 762 26.73 -21.56 -0.11
N ASP A 763 26.14 -22.75 -0.04
CA ASP A 763 26.54 -23.89 -0.87
C ASP A 763 25.85 -23.84 -2.24
N PHE A 764 26.65 -23.57 -3.28
CA PHE A 764 26.20 -23.53 -4.66
C PHE A 764 26.25 -24.89 -5.38
N GLN A 765 26.88 -25.93 -4.79
CA GLN A 765 27.04 -27.22 -5.48
C GLN A 765 25.70 -27.90 -5.84
N PRO A 766 24.64 -27.87 -5.00
CA PRO A 766 23.32 -28.39 -5.36
C PRO A 766 22.62 -27.65 -6.51
N PHE A 767 23.15 -26.51 -6.96
CA PHE A 767 22.60 -25.68 -8.03
C PHE A 767 23.40 -25.75 -9.33
N ALA A 768 24.51 -26.50 -9.37
CA ALA A 768 25.24 -26.78 -10.60
C ALA A 768 24.38 -27.66 -11.54
N MET A 769 24.33 -27.31 -12.84
CA MET A 769 23.77 -28.20 -13.85
C MET A 769 24.72 -29.39 -14.06
N THR A 770 24.17 -30.60 -14.00
CA THR A 770 24.84 -31.88 -14.27
C THR A 770 24.73 -32.29 -15.74
#